data_AF-A0A9W7CS30-F1
#
_entry.id   AF-A0A9W7CS30-F1
#
_cell.length_a   1.000
_cell.length_b   1.000
_cell.length_c   1.000
_cell.angle_alpha   90.00
_cell.angle_beta   90.00
_cell.angle_gamma   90.00
#
_symmetry.space_group_name_H-M   'P 1'
#
loop_
_entity.id
_entity.type
_entity.pdbx_description
1 polymer ?
#
loop_
_entity_poly.entity_id
_entity_poly.type
_entity_poly.pdbx_seq_one_letter_code
_entity_poly.pdbx_strand_id
1 'polypeptide(L)'
;MQDLREYDASTSNGQVEGDNGDGPSSAATTEVNDAAEADRSDQSEEGDDGNESDNEEGTAEDEAESDDEHQTDNADAPHAEDPTSHMWVWGRPPSLEAGTPLVLRPKQVSLLNGQPIVQVACGGEHLLYLTATGDVYSFGDNEDKKAAAVTIAANSDSPDNDSTRNNTGASFLAPHLVEELALEKALHRTTIATIACGAQHSLAITAAGELYTWGSGEDGRLGHGDMRDRAVPRKVMGLLRESVVGASCGGAHTAVLTAKGTVFTFGRGRNGRLGLGDNKWRDTPHQIVGFPQGTRISQVVCGWNFTAALDRKGDIFTWGKTGEGQCGLGYVDKDQVVPRCVEKLRDVAGGSPVVDVACGYTHTVVLTASGELYSWGLGEYGQLGTGDVYQPLPARVQLPADALCAPDQLARVYCGAFHSISTTEKRVMFAWGLNSYGACGLGHTANKDKPERIDCFSSQTELAVACGHKYTIALEVHPALYGNMSSSSQTMVQTGAAVDGLEIPRTQRQYSEGSEASEDEPSFGVSPGRPTTPPVGTRRHRRGSPPTLAIDLGDAPREAIHEKEEELRRVKKLWRTRILRDWEENKDTPLAHSLWRQGIPPSIRARVWPMAIGNKLKVTPEMFKIYRRRAAAYKKDRAAKEKNDDVDGGREHTLALIDTDLPRTFPSLKLFDSSGPYYAFLLEVLETYACYRPDLGYIQGMSYLAAMLCLHMPQDRYLAFQCLANLMVNEHLFTFYLLDADLASVYYTLFDTFLDSRHPQLHAHLREIGVFSCSMYLMNWLQTLFLQVLPLESAARVFDNFLLDGTVFLFRTAMAIHELLAPQLMAAEIDVALPLLQRNVICQDVWNAHVSEQSLFETVATIAVPSHIYSALDRVVNDVFFYEKRGDPDSIGGRRMMAFASGGQSVGIGHVKHERRRMYAISDALNGVLGGF
;
A
#
# COMPACT_ATOMS: atom_id res chain seq x y z
N MET A 1 -52.74 -2.67 -45.12
CA MET A 1 -52.23 -2.25 -43.81
C MET A 1 -50.70 -2.29 -43.90
N GLN A 2 -50.00 -1.26 -44.36
CA GLN A 2 -50.32 0.19 -44.36
C GLN A 2 -50.54 0.74 -42.95
N ASP A 3 -49.88 1.80 -42.48
CA ASP A 3 -48.87 2.71 -43.09
C ASP A 3 -47.67 2.93 -42.13
N LEU A 4 -46.42 3.31 -42.47
CA LEU A 4 -45.79 4.24 -43.46
C LEU A 4 -45.58 5.69 -42.93
N ARG A 5 -44.45 6.33 -43.31
CA ARG A 5 -44.07 7.78 -43.19
C ARG A 5 -43.54 8.25 -41.82
N GLU A 6 -42.67 9.26 -41.68
CA GLU A 6 -41.69 10.02 -42.54
C GLU A 6 -40.67 10.70 -41.54
N TYR A 7 -39.43 11.16 -41.81
CA TYR A 7 -38.73 11.84 -42.94
C TYR A 7 -39.17 13.30 -43.17
N ASP A 8 -38.34 14.32 -43.46
CA ASP A 8 -36.88 14.47 -43.75
C ASP A 8 -36.43 15.95 -43.50
N ALA A 9 -35.21 16.34 -43.91
CA ALA A 9 -34.68 17.72 -44.14
C ALA A 9 -34.40 18.60 -42.88
N SER A 10 -33.23 19.25 -42.63
CA SER A 10 -32.26 20.07 -43.43
C SER A 10 -32.69 21.55 -43.60
N THR A 11 -31.83 22.57 -43.80
CA THR A 11 -30.43 22.68 -44.28
C THR A 11 -29.80 24.05 -43.87
N SER A 12 -28.47 24.28 -44.07
CA SER A 12 -27.81 25.49 -44.66
C SER A 12 -26.64 26.18 -43.88
N ASN A 13 -25.72 26.96 -44.48
CA ASN A 13 -24.98 26.87 -45.78
C ASN A 13 -23.84 27.94 -45.89
N GLY A 14 -22.88 27.76 -46.82
CA GLY A 14 -22.04 28.82 -47.45
C GLY A 14 -20.56 28.89 -47.01
N GLN A 15 -19.62 29.50 -47.75
CA GLN A 15 -19.50 30.08 -49.12
C GLN A 15 -18.01 30.51 -49.32
N VAL A 16 -17.38 30.72 -50.50
CA VAL A 16 -17.52 30.27 -51.92
C VAL A 16 -16.20 30.63 -52.70
N GLU A 17 -16.16 30.58 -54.05
CA GLU A 17 -15.00 30.89 -54.96
C GLU A 17 -13.89 29.80 -55.00
N GLY A 18 -13.12 29.53 -56.08
CA GLY A 18 -12.95 30.13 -57.43
C GLY A 18 -11.43 30.18 -57.77
N ASP A 19 -10.88 29.94 -58.97
CA ASP A 19 -11.37 29.64 -60.33
C ASP A 19 -10.23 28.93 -61.17
N ASN A 20 -10.46 28.60 -62.46
CA ASN A 20 -9.56 28.15 -63.59
C ASN A 20 -7.99 28.12 -63.43
N GLY A 21 -7.20 27.33 -64.19
CA GLY A 21 -7.44 26.42 -65.34
C GLY A 21 -6.13 26.02 -66.09
N ASP A 22 -6.26 25.38 -67.26
CA ASP A 22 -5.25 25.10 -68.33
C ASP A 22 -4.02 24.14 -68.13
N GLY A 23 -3.74 23.34 -69.20
CA GLY A 23 -2.37 22.98 -69.63
C GLY A 23 -2.01 21.48 -69.81
N PRO A 24 -1.87 20.93 -71.04
CA PRO A 24 -1.67 19.48 -71.25
C PRO A 24 -0.44 19.03 -72.07
N SER A 25 0.04 17.80 -71.82
CA SER A 25 0.68 16.87 -72.78
C SER A 25 0.94 15.50 -72.11
N SER A 26 1.31 14.41 -72.82
CA SER A 26 0.59 13.64 -73.86
C SER A 26 1.39 12.35 -74.16
N ALA A 27 0.73 11.32 -74.74
CA ALA A 27 1.25 9.94 -74.97
C ALA A 27 1.47 9.10 -73.68
N ALA A 28 1.10 7.81 -73.56
CA ALA A 28 1.02 6.64 -74.47
C ALA A 28 2.39 5.95 -74.70
N THR A 29 2.56 4.61 -74.68
CA THR A 29 1.64 3.46 -74.47
C THR A 29 2.46 2.18 -74.19
N THR A 30 1.81 1.08 -73.74
CA THR A 30 2.31 -0.34 -73.72
C THR A 30 3.53 -0.62 -72.78
N GLU A 31 3.56 -1.66 -71.93
CA GLU A 31 3.51 -3.12 -72.17
C GLU A 31 4.75 -3.63 -72.97
N VAL A 32 5.42 -4.75 -72.64
CA VAL A 32 5.30 -5.76 -71.54
C VAL A 32 6.59 -6.63 -71.50
N ASN A 33 6.90 -7.33 -70.39
CA ASN A 33 7.91 -8.43 -70.27
C ASN A 33 9.41 -8.06 -70.52
N ASP A 34 10.44 -8.87 -70.22
CA ASP A 34 10.53 -10.17 -69.50
C ASP A 34 11.87 -10.40 -68.74
N ALA A 35 11.98 -11.57 -68.11
CA ALA A 35 13.04 -12.11 -67.23
C ALA A 35 14.47 -12.35 -67.80
N ALA A 36 15.35 -12.81 -66.87
CA ALA A 36 16.54 -13.69 -67.06
C ALA A 36 17.86 -13.03 -67.58
N GLU A 37 19.08 -13.57 -67.37
CA GLU A 37 19.54 -14.76 -66.61
C GLU A 37 21.01 -14.62 -66.08
N ALA A 38 21.68 -15.75 -65.80
CA ALA A 38 23.00 -15.95 -65.15
C ALA A 38 24.23 -15.58 -66.06
N ASP A 39 25.52 -15.88 -65.79
CA ASP A 39 26.19 -16.82 -64.85
C ASP A 39 27.72 -16.51 -64.67
N ARG A 40 28.36 -17.20 -63.72
CA ARG A 40 29.79 -17.66 -63.63
C ARG A 40 31.00 -16.82 -64.13
N SER A 41 31.73 -16.28 -63.14
CA SER A 41 33.10 -16.68 -62.68
C SER A 41 34.35 -16.75 -63.60
N ASP A 42 35.42 -16.10 -63.08
CA ASP A 42 36.82 -16.60 -62.87
C ASP A 42 37.97 -16.10 -63.79
N GLN A 43 39.21 -16.16 -63.25
CA GLN A 43 40.53 -15.69 -63.77
C GLN A 43 40.73 -14.15 -63.82
N SER A 44 41.91 -13.54 -63.62
CA SER A 44 43.21 -13.89 -62.97
C SER A 44 44.04 -12.56 -62.79
N GLU A 45 45.35 -12.41 -62.47
CA GLU A 45 46.58 -13.25 -62.30
C GLU A 45 47.65 -12.40 -61.50
N GLU A 46 48.71 -13.03 -60.92
CA GLU A 46 50.01 -12.44 -60.46
C GLU A 46 50.04 -11.32 -59.37
N GLY A 47 51.09 -11.09 -58.55
CA GLY A 47 52.38 -11.76 -58.23
C GLY A 47 53.00 -11.05 -56.98
N ASP A 48 53.60 -11.71 -55.99
CA ASP A 48 54.96 -12.32 -55.88
C ASP A 48 55.94 -11.43 -55.06
N ASP A 49 57.04 -12.00 -54.54
CA ASP A 49 57.99 -11.46 -53.52
C ASP A 49 57.37 -11.15 -52.12
N GLY A 50 57.88 -11.60 -50.96
CA GLY A 50 58.94 -12.60 -50.66
C GLY A 50 60.15 -12.05 -49.88
N ASN A 51 60.24 -12.31 -48.55
CA ASN A 51 61.36 -13.05 -47.90
C ASN A 51 61.16 -13.19 -46.35
N GLU A 52 61.97 -14.04 -45.70
CA GLU A 52 61.93 -14.42 -44.28
C GLU A 52 63.01 -13.70 -43.40
N SER A 53 63.31 -14.26 -42.20
CA SER A 53 64.40 -13.96 -41.23
C SER A 53 64.18 -12.80 -40.20
N ASP A 54 64.67 -12.86 -38.94
CA ASP A 54 65.08 -14.01 -38.09
C ASP A 54 65.15 -13.64 -36.57
N ASN A 55 65.54 -14.61 -35.73
CA ASN A 55 65.59 -14.62 -34.25
C ASN A 55 66.58 -13.67 -33.52
N GLU A 56 66.49 -13.67 -32.17
CA GLU A 56 67.51 -13.29 -31.14
C GLU A 56 67.88 -11.78 -31.02
N GLU A 57 68.29 -11.20 -29.87
CA GLU A 57 68.46 -11.62 -28.46
C GLU A 57 67.70 -10.60 -27.52
N GLY A 58 67.82 -10.47 -26.18
CA GLY A 58 68.72 -11.01 -25.15
C GLY A 58 68.44 -10.44 -23.73
N THR A 59 69.25 -10.85 -22.73
CA THR A 59 69.50 -10.32 -21.35
C THR A 59 68.41 -9.51 -20.58
N ALA A 60 67.92 -9.93 -19.39
CA ALA A 60 68.53 -10.00 -18.02
C ALA A 60 68.52 -8.64 -17.24
N GLU A 61 68.47 -8.53 -15.90
CA GLU A 61 68.77 -9.42 -14.74
C GLU A 61 67.78 -9.22 -13.55
N ASP A 62 67.61 -10.25 -12.70
CA ASP A 62 67.53 -10.28 -11.21
C ASP A 62 66.53 -9.40 -10.38
N GLU A 63 66.02 -9.79 -9.19
CA GLU A 63 66.14 -11.03 -8.37
C GLU A 63 64.98 -11.15 -7.32
N ALA A 64 64.71 -12.37 -6.83
CA ALA A 64 64.27 -12.79 -5.46
C ALA A 64 63.05 -12.14 -4.74
N GLU A 65 62.31 -12.79 -3.82
CA GLU A 65 62.10 -14.19 -3.36
C GLU A 65 60.74 -14.20 -2.60
N SER A 66 59.81 -15.17 -2.80
CA SER A 66 59.59 -16.42 -2.02
C SER A 66 58.99 -16.20 -0.59
N ASP A 67 58.32 -17.15 0.08
CA ASP A 67 58.21 -18.62 -0.06
C ASP A 67 56.75 -19.16 -0.17
N ASP A 68 56.64 -20.42 -0.61
CA ASP A 68 55.45 -21.28 -0.60
C ASP A 68 55.08 -21.85 0.78
N GLU A 69 53.84 -22.37 0.93
CA GLU A 69 53.60 -23.63 1.64
C GLU A 69 52.64 -24.55 0.84
N HIS A 70 52.77 -25.86 1.02
CA HIS A 70 52.37 -26.88 0.01
C HIS A 70 50.99 -27.54 0.20
N GLN A 71 50.40 -27.87 -0.97
CA GLN A 71 49.69 -29.13 -1.31
C GLN A 71 48.62 -29.72 -0.38
N THR A 72 47.46 -30.04 -0.96
CA THR A 72 47.13 -31.46 -1.25
C THR A 72 45.99 -31.58 -2.26
N ASP A 73 46.15 -32.44 -3.26
CA ASP A 73 45.09 -32.78 -4.21
C ASP A 73 43.98 -33.60 -3.53
N ASN A 74 42.72 -33.32 -3.90
CA ASN A 74 41.61 -34.27 -3.77
C ASN A 74 40.71 -34.15 -4.99
N ALA A 75 40.29 -35.31 -5.52
CA ALA A 75 39.70 -35.42 -6.85
C ALA A 75 38.24 -34.93 -6.94
N ASP A 76 37.75 -34.76 -8.16
CA ASP A 76 36.43 -34.26 -8.51
C ASP A 76 35.28 -34.90 -7.71
N ALA A 77 34.65 -34.09 -6.86
CA ALA A 77 33.21 -34.16 -6.65
C ALA A 77 32.58 -33.00 -7.45
N PRO A 78 31.58 -33.23 -8.31
CA PRO A 78 30.90 -32.13 -8.98
C PRO A 78 30.25 -31.25 -7.91
N HIS A 79 30.65 -29.99 -7.85
CA HIS A 79 29.97 -29.00 -7.02
C HIS A 79 28.50 -28.96 -7.45
N ALA A 80 27.61 -29.38 -6.56
CA ALA A 80 26.18 -29.27 -6.79
C ALA A 80 25.84 -27.77 -6.83
N GLU A 81 25.55 -27.24 -8.02
CA GLU A 81 25.11 -25.87 -8.18
C GLU A 81 23.86 -25.62 -7.34
N ASP A 82 23.85 -24.52 -6.57
CA ASP A 82 22.68 -24.14 -5.77
C ASP A 82 21.46 -24.01 -6.70
N PRO A 83 20.33 -24.67 -6.39
CA PRO A 83 19.29 -24.90 -7.38
C PRO A 83 18.60 -23.59 -7.81
N THR A 84 18.77 -23.24 -9.08
CA THR A 84 18.40 -21.92 -9.64
C THR A 84 16.98 -21.88 -10.22
N SER A 85 16.54 -20.65 -10.56
CA SER A 85 15.35 -20.39 -11.37
C SER A 85 15.64 -19.30 -12.39
N HIS A 86 15.29 -19.49 -13.65
CA HIS A 86 15.46 -18.50 -14.71
C HIS A 86 14.11 -17.97 -15.19
N MET A 87 13.95 -16.65 -15.24
CA MET A 87 12.72 -16.01 -15.69
C MET A 87 12.90 -15.43 -17.10
N TRP A 88 11.93 -15.69 -17.97
CA TRP A 88 11.88 -15.25 -19.35
C TRP A 88 10.66 -14.35 -19.55
N VAL A 89 10.84 -13.19 -20.16
CA VAL A 89 9.79 -12.15 -20.29
C VAL A 89 9.68 -11.71 -21.75
N TRP A 90 8.45 -11.55 -22.25
CA TRP A 90 8.20 -11.00 -23.58
C TRP A 90 6.82 -10.30 -23.71
N GLY A 91 6.63 -9.65 -24.86
CA GLY A 91 5.51 -8.77 -25.17
C GLY A 91 5.73 -7.33 -24.69
N ARG A 92 4.67 -6.72 -24.12
CA ARG A 92 4.73 -5.43 -23.41
C ARG A 92 4.45 -5.62 -21.91
N PRO A 93 5.45 -5.99 -21.09
CA PRO A 93 5.30 -6.00 -19.63
C PRO A 93 4.91 -4.61 -19.11
N PRO A 94 4.30 -4.51 -17.91
CA PRO A 94 3.83 -3.21 -17.42
C PRO A 94 5.01 -2.32 -16.96
N SER A 95 5.52 -1.47 -17.85
CA SER A 95 6.57 -0.47 -17.58
C SER A 95 6.00 0.93 -17.40
N LEU A 96 6.69 1.77 -16.59
CA LEU A 96 6.32 3.16 -16.30
C LEU A 96 6.58 4.14 -17.46
N GLU A 97 7.27 3.70 -18.53
CA GLU A 97 7.66 4.56 -19.64
C GLU A 97 6.83 4.28 -20.90
N ALA A 98 6.06 5.28 -21.33
CA ALA A 98 5.34 5.28 -22.60
C ALA A 98 6.32 5.43 -23.79
N GLY A 99 7.08 4.38 -24.06
CA GLY A 99 8.10 4.34 -25.11
C GLY A 99 9.02 3.12 -25.07
N THR A 100 9.01 2.31 -24.01
CA THR A 100 9.82 1.09 -23.92
C THR A 100 9.55 0.17 -25.13
N PRO A 101 10.59 -0.29 -25.88
CA PRO A 101 10.39 -1.15 -27.04
C PRO A 101 9.79 -2.51 -26.65
N LEU A 102 8.97 -3.06 -27.54
CA LEU A 102 8.35 -4.38 -27.34
C LEU A 102 9.42 -5.48 -27.29
N VAL A 103 9.31 -6.38 -26.33
CA VAL A 103 10.20 -7.53 -26.19
C VAL A 103 9.64 -8.66 -27.05
N LEU A 104 9.99 -8.69 -28.34
CA LEU A 104 9.30 -9.55 -29.33
C LEU A 104 9.66 -11.06 -29.26
N ARG A 105 10.71 -11.44 -28.52
CA ARG A 105 11.09 -12.84 -28.24
C ARG A 105 11.31 -13.02 -26.73
N PRO A 106 11.16 -14.24 -26.17
CA PRO A 106 11.53 -14.53 -24.78
C PRO A 106 12.93 -14.00 -24.45
N LYS A 107 13.00 -13.08 -23.49
CA LYS A 107 14.25 -12.52 -22.98
C LYS A 107 14.45 -12.94 -21.54
N GLN A 108 15.57 -13.58 -21.24
CA GLN A 108 15.96 -13.95 -19.87
C GLN A 108 16.22 -12.67 -19.04
N VAL A 109 15.77 -12.66 -17.78
CA VAL A 109 15.90 -11.52 -16.85
C VAL A 109 16.22 -12.04 -15.44
N SER A 110 17.23 -11.45 -14.81
CA SER A 110 17.55 -11.65 -13.39
C SER A 110 16.89 -10.56 -12.54
N LEU A 111 16.07 -10.95 -11.55
CA LEU A 111 15.21 -10.05 -10.78
C LEU A 111 15.60 -9.85 -9.30
N LEU A 112 16.27 -10.84 -8.72
CA LEU A 112 16.51 -10.96 -7.28
C LEU A 112 17.95 -11.42 -7.05
N ASN A 113 18.60 -10.85 -6.03
CA ASN A 113 19.99 -11.17 -5.67
C ASN A 113 20.07 -12.53 -4.96
N GLY A 114 19.96 -13.63 -5.72
CA GLY A 114 20.18 -15.00 -5.25
C GLY A 114 18.98 -15.70 -4.60
N GLN A 115 17.76 -15.15 -4.67
CA GLN A 115 16.55 -15.88 -4.26
C GLN A 115 15.82 -16.49 -5.47
N PRO A 116 15.64 -17.83 -5.52
CA PRO A 116 14.90 -18.46 -6.61
C PRO A 116 13.39 -18.18 -6.50
N ILE A 117 12.79 -17.92 -7.66
CA ILE A 117 11.34 -17.74 -7.85
C ILE A 117 10.75 -19.12 -8.17
N VAL A 118 9.59 -19.44 -7.59
CA VAL A 118 8.87 -20.71 -7.83
C VAL A 118 7.54 -20.52 -8.54
N GLN A 119 6.90 -19.35 -8.43
CA GLN A 119 5.67 -19.02 -9.16
C GLN A 119 5.66 -17.57 -9.65
N VAL A 120 5.01 -17.34 -10.80
CA VAL A 120 4.62 -16.02 -11.30
C VAL A 120 3.11 -16.02 -11.51
N ALA A 121 2.45 -14.89 -11.24
CA ALA A 121 1.05 -14.67 -11.59
C ALA A 121 0.88 -13.33 -12.32
N CYS A 122 0.50 -13.39 -13.60
CA CYS A 122 0.32 -12.22 -14.45
C CYS A 122 -1.14 -11.74 -14.42
N GLY A 123 -1.32 -10.45 -14.14
CA GLY A 123 -2.60 -9.76 -14.21
C GLY A 123 -2.61 -8.74 -15.36
N GLY A 124 -3.52 -7.78 -15.28
CA GLY A 124 -3.71 -6.81 -16.36
C GLY A 124 -2.53 -5.89 -16.63
N GLU A 125 -2.34 -4.93 -15.72
CA GLU A 125 -1.17 -4.03 -15.69
C GLU A 125 -0.37 -4.22 -14.37
N HIS A 126 -0.47 -5.42 -13.80
CA HIS A 126 0.22 -5.81 -12.57
C HIS A 126 0.54 -7.31 -12.61
N LEU A 127 1.53 -7.73 -11.82
CA LEU A 127 1.88 -9.14 -11.65
C LEU A 127 2.52 -9.39 -10.27
N LEU A 128 2.57 -10.67 -9.89
CA LEU A 128 3.16 -11.14 -8.64
C LEU A 128 4.23 -12.21 -8.89
N TYR A 129 5.21 -12.30 -7.99
CA TYR A 129 6.19 -13.37 -7.89
C TYR A 129 6.12 -14.02 -6.51
N LEU A 130 6.36 -15.33 -6.43
CA LEU A 130 6.52 -16.07 -5.17
C LEU A 130 7.91 -16.70 -5.14
N THR A 131 8.70 -16.44 -4.11
CA THR A 131 10.03 -17.04 -3.92
C THR A 131 9.95 -18.41 -3.25
N ALA A 132 11.01 -19.22 -3.36
CA ALA A 132 11.13 -20.48 -2.63
C ALA A 132 11.09 -20.31 -1.09
N THR A 133 11.41 -19.12 -0.58
CA THR A 133 11.26 -18.76 0.84
C THR A 133 9.80 -18.46 1.23
N GLY A 134 8.85 -18.49 0.29
CA GLY A 134 7.44 -18.20 0.53
C GLY A 134 7.11 -16.71 0.66
N ASP A 135 7.98 -15.83 0.15
CA ASP A 135 7.78 -14.37 0.15
C ASP A 135 7.16 -13.93 -1.18
N VAL A 136 6.18 -13.02 -1.11
CA VAL A 136 5.46 -12.51 -2.28
C VAL A 136 5.98 -11.14 -2.65
N TYR A 137 6.34 -10.98 -3.92
CA TYR A 137 6.70 -9.71 -4.51
C TYR A 137 5.66 -9.28 -5.54
N SER A 138 5.58 -7.98 -5.80
CA SER A 138 4.60 -7.37 -6.71
C SER A 138 5.25 -6.32 -7.60
N PHE A 139 4.72 -6.19 -8.83
CA PHE A 139 5.28 -5.33 -9.86
C PHE A 139 4.21 -4.79 -10.84
N GLY A 140 4.54 -3.73 -11.56
CA GLY A 140 3.88 -3.26 -12.77
C GLY A 140 3.40 -1.81 -12.69
N ASP A 141 2.95 -1.28 -13.84
CA ASP A 141 2.56 0.13 -14.07
C ASP A 141 1.71 0.73 -12.94
N ASN A 142 2.07 1.95 -12.54
CA ASN A 142 1.71 2.56 -11.26
C ASN A 142 1.30 4.04 -11.38
N GLU A 143 0.75 4.43 -12.53
CA GLU A 143 -0.08 5.64 -12.63
C GLU A 143 -1.19 5.64 -11.55
N ASP A 144 -1.72 4.46 -11.18
CA ASP A 144 -2.72 4.29 -10.11
C ASP A 144 -2.57 2.98 -9.30
N LYS A 145 -1.62 2.92 -8.35
CA LYS A 145 -1.66 1.96 -7.22
C LYS A 145 -1.25 2.66 -5.90
N LYS A 146 -1.73 2.33 -4.69
CA LYS A 146 -2.52 1.20 -4.16
C LYS A 146 -1.84 -0.17 -4.16
N ALA A 147 -0.53 -0.22 -4.46
CA ALA A 147 0.42 -1.31 -4.26
C ALA A 147 1.80 -0.85 -4.78
N ALA A 148 2.91 -1.28 -4.13
CA ALA A 148 4.23 -1.37 -4.76
C ALA A 148 4.82 -0.14 -5.49
N ALA A 149 5.18 0.93 -4.76
CA ALA A 149 6.03 2.02 -5.28
C ALA A 149 6.78 2.80 -4.18
N VAL A 150 7.71 2.14 -3.48
CA VAL A 150 8.71 2.82 -2.62
C VAL A 150 10.09 2.17 -2.79
N THR A 151 10.80 2.57 -3.86
CA THR A 151 12.25 2.39 -3.98
C THR A 151 12.83 3.61 -4.70
N ILE A 152 13.24 4.60 -3.91
CA ILE A 152 14.33 5.57 -4.15
C ILE A 152 14.28 6.39 -5.46
N ALA A 153 14.16 7.71 -5.31
CA ALA A 153 14.49 8.67 -6.36
C ALA A 153 15.97 9.08 -6.28
N ALA A 154 16.69 8.95 -7.40
CA ALA A 154 17.93 9.64 -7.75
C ALA A 154 18.20 9.38 -9.25
N ASN A 155 18.42 10.35 -10.14
CA ASN A 155 18.44 11.82 -10.03
C ASN A 155 17.93 12.43 -11.36
N SER A 156 17.53 13.70 -11.34
CA SER A 156 17.63 14.60 -12.51
C SER A 156 18.97 15.38 -12.39
N ASP A 157 19.58 15.99 -13.40
CA ASP A 157 18.99 16.89 -14.40
C ASP A 157 19.74 16.91 -15.75
N SER A 158 18.99 17.23 -16.80
CA SER A 158 19.38 18.01 -17.99
C SER A 158 20.39 17.43 -19.01
N PRO A 159 20.37 17.91 -20.28
CA PRO A 159 21.15 17.35 -21.38
C PRO A 159 22.38 18.20 -21.74
N ASP A 160 23.38 17.56 -22.34
CA ASP A 160 24.19 18.19 -23.38
C ASP A 160 24.73 17.13 -24.38
N ASN A 161 25.18 17.57 -25.55
CA ASN A 161 25.37 16.69 -26.72
C ASN A 161 26.84 16.53 -27.14
N ASP A 162 27.47 15.39 -26.81
CA ASP A 162 28.66 14.89 -27.51
C ASP A 162 28.70 13.35 -27.56
N SER A 163 29.53 12.84 -28.45
CA SER A 163 29.61 11.47 -28.91
C SER A 163 30.74 10.67 -28.27
N THR A 164 30.43 9.52 -27.66
CA THR A 164 31.27 8.31 -27.74
C THR A 164 30.50 7.09 -27.20
N ARG A 165 30.81 5.90 -27.74
CA ARG A 165 30.23 4.64 -27.25
C ARG A 165 30.95 4.16 -25.99
N ASN A 166 30.22 3.63 -25.04
CA ASN A 166 30.56 2.32 -24.45
C ASN A 166 29.31 1.60 -23.91
N ASN A 167 29.36 0.26 -23.88
CA ASN A 167 28.19 -0.61 -23.77
C ASN A 167 28.26 -1.48 -22.50
N THR A 168 27.35 -1.28 -21.54
CA THR A 168 27.14 -2.18 -20.40
C THR A 168 25.65 -2.30 -20.02
N GLY A 169 25.27 -3.43 -19.42
CA GLY A 169 23.92 -3.98 -19.36
C GLY A 169 22.78 -3.06 -18.89
N ALA A 170 21.67 -3.09 -19.64
CA ALA A 170 20.43 -2.41 -19.29
C ALA A 170 19.73 -3.09 -18.09
N SER A 171 19.68 -2.38 -16.95
CA SER A 171 18.96 -2.80 -15.74
C SER A 171 17.45 -2.91 -15.98
N PHE A 172 16.85 -4.02 -15.54
CA PHE A 172 15.43 -4.31 -15.77
C PHE A 172 14.78 -4.70 -14.42
N LEU A 173 13.75 -3.95 -14.01
CA LEU A 173 12.80 -4.26 -12.92
C LEU A 173 13.36 -4.30 -11.48
N ALA A 174 12.78 -3.50 -10.57
CA ALA A 174 12.94 -3.66 -9.13
C ALA A 174 11.59 -4.14 -8.52
N PRO A 175 11.47 -5.38 -8.02
CA PRO A 175 10.23 -5.91 -7.47
C PRO A 175 10.02 -5.48 -6.00
N HIS A 176 8.79 -5.12 -5.62
CA HIS A 176 8.48 -4.72 -4.23
C HIS A 176 7.90 -5.88 -3.41
N LEU A 177 8.48 -6.11 -2.23
CA LEU A 177 7.96 -7.07 -1.25
C LEU A 177 6.55 -6.67 -0.77
N VAL A 178 5.65 -7.64 -0.63
CA VAL A 178 4.32 -7.44 -0.04
C VAL A 178 4.43 -7.65 1.47
N GLU A 179 4.76 -6.58 2.18
CA GLU A 179 5.16 -6.59 3.59
C GLU A 179 4.14 -7.24 4.54
N GLU A 180 2.83 -7.12 4.27
CA GLU A 180 1.80 -7.74 5.10
C GLU A 180 1.85 -9.28 5.07
N LEU A 181 2.18 -9.88 3.92
CA LEU A 181 2.31 -11.35 3.81
C LEU A 181 3.61 -11.84 4.45
N ALA A 182 4.69 -11.05 4.36
CA ALA A 182 5.93 -11.32 5.08
C ALA A 182 5.74 -11.23 6.60
N LEU A 183 4.94 -10.26 7.07
CA LEU A 183 4.57 -10.11 8.48
C LEU A 183 3.66 -11.25 8.96
N GLU A 184 2.65 -11.64 8.19
CA GLU A 184 1.77 -12.79 8.50
C GLU A 184 2.59 -14.10 8.59
N LYS A 185 3.53 -14.31 7.66
CA LYS A 185 4.51 -15.41 7.70
C LYS A 185 5.34 -15.39 8.98
N ALA A 186 5.85 -14.23 9.38
CA ALA A 186 6.64 -14.07 10.59
C ALA A 186 5.84 -14.27 11.90
N LEU A 187 4.57 -13.86 11.92
CA LEU A 187 3.68 -13.98 13.09
C LEU A 187 3.10 -15.39 13.25
N HIS A 188 2.60 -15.98 12.17
CA HIS A 188 1.79 -17.20 12.21
C HIS A 188 2.52 -18.46 11.72
N ARG A 189 3.79 -18.36 11.29
CA ARG A 189 4.64 -19.46 10.80
C ARG A 189 4.08 -20.25 9.59
N THR A 190 3.12 -19.68 8.86
CA THR A 190 2.68 -20.22 7.56
C THR A 190 3.41 -19.53 6.41
N THR A 191 3.77 -20.27 5.37
CA THR A 191 4.22 -19.69 4.09
C THR A 191 3.03 -19.38 3.19
N ILE A 192 3.26 -18.61 2.13
CA ILE A 192 2.37 -18.54 0.98
C ILE A 192 2.64 -19.77 0.09
N ALA A 193 1.57 -20.47 -0.29
CA ALA A 193 1.64 -21.69 -1.10
C ALA A 193 1.35 -21.41 -2.59
N THR A 194 0.45 -20.46 -2.91
CA THR A 194 0.21 -20.03 -4.29
C THR A 194 -0.32 -18.60 -4.36
N ILE A 195 -0.12 -17.96 -5.51
CA ILE A 195 -0.57 -16.61 -5.88
C ILE A 195 -1.43 -16.64 -7.16
N ALA A 196 -2.34 -15.67 -7.33
CA ALA A 196 -3.05 -15.45 -8.59
C ALA A 196 -3.43 -13.98 -8.80
N CYS A 197 -3.55 -13.58 -10.06
CA CYS A 197 -3.87 -12.22 -10.50
C CYS A 197 -5.04 -12.23 -11.48
N GLY A 198 -5.86 -11.18 -11.45
CA GLY A 198 -6.88 -10.91 -12.45
C GLY A 198 -6.61 -9.57 -13.14
N ALA A 199 -7.66 -8.94 -13.67
CA ALA A 199 -7.51 -7.64 -14.33
C ALA A 199 -7.07 -6.52 -13.36
N GLN A 200 -7.73 -6.42 -12.20
CA GLN A 200 -7.59 -5.33 -11.22
C GLN A 200 -7.58 -5.81 -9.75
N HIS A 201 -7.48 -7.12 -9.51
CA HIS A 201 -7.40 -7.69 -8.16
C HIS A 201 -6.43 -8.87 -8.14
N SER A 202 -5.87 -9.16 -6.97
CA SER A 202 -4.89 -10.21 -6.76
C SER A 202 -5.22 -11.01 -5.50
N LEU A 203 -4.71 -12.23 -5.41
CA LEU A 203 -4.88 -13.10 -4.25
C LEU A 203 -3.63 -13.92 -3.93
N ALA A 204 -3.56 -14.38 -2.68
CA ALA A 204 -2.59 -15.33 -2.17
C ALA A 204 -3.29 -16.36 -1.28
N ILE A 205 -2.83 -17.61 -1.32
CA ILE A 205 -3.32 -18.70 -0.46
C ILE A 205 -2.15 -19.18 0.40
N THR A 206 -2.36 -19.25 1.71
CA THR A 206 -1.35 -19.74 2.67
C THR A 206 -1.26 -21.28 2.65
N ALA A 207 -0.15 -21.84 3.12
CA ALA A 207 -0.02 -23.29 3.33
C ALA A 207 -1.04 -23.87 4.36
N ALA A 208 -1.60 -23.03 5.23
CA ALA A 208 -2.73 -23.37 6.10
C ALA A 208 -4.10 -23.41 5.36
N GLY A 209 -4.14 -23.09 4.07
CA GLY A 209 -5.35 -23.06 3.24
C GLY A 209 -6.19 -21.79 3.42
N GLU A 210 -5.58 -20.67 3.80
CA GLU A 210 -6.28 -19.41 4.06
C GLU A 210 -6.15 -18.44 2.87
N LEU A 211 -7.27 -17.83 2.46
CA LEU A 211 -7.30 -16.91 1.32
C LEU A 211 -7.13 -15.45 1.74
N TYR A 212 -6.22 -14.74 1.08
CA TYR A 212 -6.01 -13.30 1.17
C TYR A 212 -6.25 -12.65 -0.21
N THR A 213 -6.90 -11.50 -0.25
CA THR A 213 -7.26 -10.77 -1.49
C THR A 213 -7.00 -9.28 -1.38
N TRP A 214 -6.63 -8.62 -2.48
CA TRP A 214 -6.44 -7.16 -2.56
C TRP A 214 -6.59 -6.60 -3.99
N GLY A 215 -6.49 -5.28 -4.13
CA GLY A 215 -6.78 -4.53 -5.36
C GLY A 215 -8.16 -3.88 -5.32
N SER A 216 -8.83 -3.82 -6.47
CA SER A 216 -10.17 -3.21 -6.62
C SER A 216 -11.25 -4.01 -5.89
N GLY A 217 -12.09 -3.32 -5.12
CA GLY A 217 -13.22 -3.89 -4.39
C GLY A 217 -14.56 -3.85 -5.13
N GLU A 218 -14.60 -3.26 -6.33
CA GLU A 218 -15.82 -3.06 -7.12
C GLU A 218 -16.60 -4.38 -7.31
N ASP A 219 -17.94 -4.31 -7.22
CA ASP A 219 -18.88 -5.44 -7.19
C ASP A 219 -18.70 -6.44 -6.03
N GLY A 220 -17.80 -6.18 -5.08
CA GLY A 220 -17.50 -7.08 -3.97
C GLY A 220 -16.50 -8.19 -4.33
N ARG A 221 -15.70 -8.00 -5.39
CA ARG A 221 -14.72 -8.98 -5.92
C ARG A 221 -13.55 -9.34 -4.98
N LEU A 222 -13.60 -8.94 -3.71
CA LEU A 222 -12.63 -9.28 -2.65
C LEU A 222 -13.25 -10.10 -1.50
N GLY A 223 -14.55 -10.39 -1.51
CA GLY A 223 -15.15 -11.33 -0.54
C GLY A 223 -15.19 -10.84 0.92
N HIS A 224 -15.00 -9.53 1.18
CA HIS A 224 -14.87 -8.95 2.51
C HIS A 224 -16.17 -8.48 3.19
N GLY A 225 -17.33 -8.63 2.56
CA GLY A 225 -18.61 -8.06 3.03
C GLY A 225 -18.74 -6.55 2.78
N ASP A 226 -17.95 -6.00 1.86
CA ASP A 226 -18.14 -4.67 1.30
C ASP A 226 -17.48 -4.57 -0.09
N MET A 227 -17.71 -3.44 -0.78
CA MET A 227 -17.15 -3.13 -2.10
C MET A 227 -15.92 -2.22 -2.04
N ARG A 228 -15.17 -2.18 -0.92
CA ARG A 228 -14.02 -1.29 -0.76
C ARG A 228 -12.73 -1.94 -1.23
N ASP A 229 -12.02 -1.22 -2.11
CA ASP A 229 -10.64 -1.49 -2.49
C ASP A 229 -9.75 -1.78 -1.27
N ARG A 230 -8.74 -2.62 -1.48
CA ARG A 230 -7.68 -2.88 -0.49
C ARG A 230 -6.34 -2.65 -1.15
N ALA A 231 -5.58 -1.69 -0.63
CA ALA A 231 -4.21 -1.43 -1.08
C ALA A 231 -3.23 -2.54 -0.68
N VAL A 232 -3.64 -3.41 0.25
CA VAL A 232 -2.82 -4.40 0.93
C VAL A 232 -3.62 -5.70 1.11
N PRO A 233 -2.97 -6.88 1.14
CA PRO A 233 -3.61 -8.17 1.35
C PRO A 233 -4.50 -8.22 2.59
N ARG A 234 -5.72 -8.73 2.45
CA ARG A 234 -6.65 -8.93 3.57
C ARG A 234 -7.27 -10.33 3.52
N LYS A 235 -7.33 -10.97 4.68
CA LYS A 235 -7.90 -12.31 4.90
C LYS A 235 -9.40 -12.35 4.60
N VAL A 236 -9.86 -13.33 3.82
CA VAL A 236 -11.26 -13.50 3.42
C VAL A 236 -12.02 -14.27 4.51
N MET A 237 -12.51 -13.54 5.52
CA MET A 237 -13.11 -14.11 6.74
C MET A 237 -14.30 -15.05 6.49
N GLY A 238 -15.00 -14.92 5.36
CA GLY A 238 -16.09 -15.83 4.98
C GLY A 238 -15.67 -17.28 4.71
N LEU A 239 -14.37 -17.56 4.56
CA LEU A 239 -13.83 -18.89 4.27
C LEU A 239 -13.05 -19.53 5.44
N LEU A 240 -13.07 -18.95 6.65
CA LEU A 240 -12.32 -19.44 7.83
C LEU A 240 -12.60 -20.89 8.28
N ARG A 241 -13.64 -21.54 7.73
CA ARG A 241 -14.01 -22.94 8.02
C ARG A 241 -13.73 -23.89 6.85
N GLU A 242 -13.11 -23.38 5.79
CA GLU A 242 -12.77 -24.08 4.58
C GLU A 242 -11.25 -24.04 4.36
N SER A 243 -10.67 -25.18 3.99
CA SER A 243 -9.28 -25.23 3.52
C SER A 243 -9.28 -24.94 2.02
N VAL A 244 -8.80 -23.77 1.63
CA VAL A 244 -8.67 -23.33 0.23
C VAL A 244 -7.42 -23.95 -0.39
N VAL A 245 -7.55 -24.55 -1.56
CA VAL A 245 -6.45 -25.22 -2.29
C VAL A 245 -6.18 -24.61 -3.67
N GLY A 246 -7.05 -23.72 -4.15
CA GLY A 246 -6.87 -22.99 -5.40
C GLY A 246 -7.91 -21.89 -5.55
N ALA A 247 -7.61 -20.87 -6.36
CA ALA A 247 -8.54 -19.81 -6.70
C ALA A 247 -8.14 -19.16 -8.04
N SER A 248 -9.10 -18.51 -8.70
CA SER A 248 -8.89 -17.83 -9.98
C SER A 248 -9.62 -16.48 -10.01
N CYS A 249 -8.93 -15.47 -10.54
CA CYS A 249 -9.35 -14.08 -10.59
C CYS A 249 -9.83 -13.71 -12.00
N GLY A 250 -11.13 -13.52 -12.17
CA GLY A 250 -11.70 -13.05 -13.44
C GLY A 250 -11.58 -11.53 -13.63
N GLY A 251 -12.29 -11.01 -14.63
CA GLY A 251 -12.34 -9.57 -14.91
C GLY A 251 -12.92 -8.75 -13.76
N ALA A 252 -13.95 -9.28 -13.08
CA ALA A 252 -14.67 -8.59 -11.99
C ALA A 252 -15.25 -9.54 -10.93
N HIS A 253 -14.73 -10.76 -10.84
CA HIS A 253 -15.19 -11.81 -9.94
C HIS A 253 -14.06 -12.76 -9.57
N THR A 254 -14.25 -13.52 -8.49
CA THR A 254 -13.29 -14.53 -8.02
C THR A 254 -14.01 -15.86 -7.83
N ALA A 255 -13.36 -16.96 -8.19
CA ALA A 255 -13.80 -18.31 -7.87
C ALA A 255 -12.73 -19.02 -7.03
N VAL A 256 -13.16 -19.83 -6.07
CA VAL A 256 -12.30 -20.43 -5.04
C VAL A 256 -12.66 -21.91 -4.88
N LEU A 257 -11.65 -22.78 -4.85
CA LEU A 257 -11.77 -24.22 -4.68
C LEU A 257 -11.25 -24.64 -3.31
N THR A 258 -12.02 -25.48 -2.61
CA THR A 258 -11.63 -26.07 -1.32
C THR A 258 -11.08 -27.49 -1.48
N ALA A 259 -10.33 -27.97 -0.48
CA ALA A 259 -9.86 -29.36 -0.39
C ALA A 259 -11.00 -30.40 -0.49
N LYS A 260 -12.25 -30.01 -0.18
CA LYS A 260 -13.45 -30.85 -0.28
C LYS A 260 -13.95 -31.02 -1.73
N GLY A 261 -13.38 -30.28 -2.69
CA GLY A 261 -13.83 -30.22 -4.08
C GLY A 261 -15.08 -29.35 -4.29
N THR A 262 -15.36 -28.41 -3.37
CA THR A 262 -16.48 -27.46 -3.46
C THR A 262 -15.99 -26.10 -3.98
N VAL A 263 -16.79 -25.44 -4.81
CA VAL A 263 -16.47 -24.12 -5.36
C VAL A 263 -17.29 -23.03 -4.66
N PHE A 264 -16.63 -21.92 -4.33
CA PHE A 264 -17.23 -20.68 -3.86
C PHE A 264 -16.96 -19.55 -4.87
N THR A 265 -17.89 -18.59 -5.00
CA THR A 265 -17.74 -17.44 -5.90
C THR A 265 -18.20 -16.13 -5.25
N PHE A 266 -17.60 -15.02 -5.68
CA PHE A 266 -17.95 -13.65 -5.28
C PHE A 266 -17.52 -12.61 -6.33
N GLY A 267 -18.01 -11.37 -6.21
CA GLY A 267 -17.88 -10.28 -7.17
C GLY A 267 -19.11 -10.08 -8.07
N ARG A 268 -18.89 -9.57 -9.28
CA ARG A 268 -19.92 -9.17 -10.26
C ARG A 268 -20.80 -10.34 -10.70
N GLY A 269 -22.11 -10.25 -10.43
CA GLY A 269 -23.09 -11.29 -10.80
C GLY A 269 -23.57 -11.27 -12.25
N ARG A 270 -23.39 -10.15 -12.97
CA ARG A 270 -23.90 -9.96 -14.34
C ARG A 270 -23.38 -11.05 -15.29
N ASN A 271 -24.26 -11.51 -16.19
CA ASN A 271 -24.06 -12.65 -17.08
C ASN A 271 -24.07 -14.01 -16.36
N GLY A 272 -24.50 -14.10 -15.10
CA GLY A 272 -24.58 -15.37 -14.36
C GLY A 272 -23.23 -15.97 -13.94
N ARG A 273 -22.11 -15.26 -14.13
CA ARG A 273 -20.72 -15.76 -14.00
C ARG A 273 -20.34 -16.36 -12.62
N LEU A 274 -21.15 -16.14 -11.59
CA LEU A 274 -20.98 -16.72 -10.26
C LEU A 274 -21.57 -18.14 -10.14
N GLY A 275 -22.47 -18.57 -11.04
CA GLY A 275 -23.04 -19.93 -11.04
C GLY A 275 -24.10 -20.18 -9.96
N LEU A 276 -24.61 -19.13 -9.32
CA LEU A 276 -25.49 -19.17 -8.14
C LEU A 276 -26.99 -19.21 -8.47
N GLY A 277 -27.38 -19.38 -9.74
CA GLY A 277 -28.77 -19.37 -10.21
C GLY A 277 -29.38 -17.98 -10.43
N ASP A 278 -28.66 -16.89 -10.14
CA ASP A 278 -29.08 -15.52 -10.44
C ASP A 278 -27.96 -14.65 -11.03
N ASN A 279 -28.28 -13.38 -11.28
CA ASN A 279 -27.36 -12.37 -11.82
C ASN A 279 -26.87 -11.37 -10.74
N LYS A 280 -27.06 -11.65 -9.45
CA LYS A 280 -26.75 -10.71 -8.37
C LYS A 280 -25.27 -10.80 -7.98
N TRP A 281 -24.64 -9.64 -7.79
CA TRP A 281 -23.29 -9.56 -7.23
C TRP A 281 -23.27 -10.05 -5.77
N ARG A 282 -22.09 -10.46 -5.30
CA ARG A 282 -21.87 -10.97 -3.93
C ARG A 282 -20.56 -10.42 -3.39
N ASP A 283 -20.60 -9.73 -2.26
CA ASP A 283 -19.41 -9.23 -1.53
C ASP A 283 -18.80 -10.25 -0.57
N THR A 284 -19.36 -11.44 -0.48
CA THR A 284 -18.98 -12.53 0.42
C THR A 284 -18.96 -13.86 -0.35
N PRO A 285 -18.04 -14.79 -0.04
CA PRO A 285 -17.97 -16.08 -0.74
C PRO A 285 -19.25 -16.90 -0.59
N HIS A 286 -19.93 -17.19 -1.70
CA HIS A 286 -21.12 -18.03 -1.75
C HIS A 286 -20.80 -19.37 -2.42
N GLN A 287 -21.20 -20.49 -1.83
CA GLN A 287 -20.99 -21.82 -2.39
C GLN A 287 -21.88 -22.06 -3.62
N ILE A 288 -21.31 -22.59 -4.70
CA ILE A 288 -22.08 -23.11 -5.84
C ILE A 288 -22.65 -24.48 -5.47
N VAL A 289 -23.99 -24.60 -5.51
CA VAL A 289 -24.73 -25.86 -5.31
C VAL A 289 -25.33 -26.42 -6.60
N GLY A 290 -25.11 -25.76 -7.75
CA GLY A 290 -25.68 -26.13 -9.05
C GLY A 290 -24.94 -27.25 -9.82
N PHE A 291 -23.90 -27.85 -9.25
CA PHE A 291 -23.20 -28.99 -9.86
C PHE A 291 -24.00 -30.30 -9.72
N PRO A 292 -23.84 -31.27 -10.64
CA PRO A 292 -24.45 -32.60 -10.50
C PRO A 292 -24.08 -33.32 -9.19
N GLN A 293 -24.97 -34.17 -8.71
CA GLN A 293 -24.73 -34.91 -7.47
C GLN A 293 -23.52 -35.85 -7.60
N GLY A 294 -22.55 -35.68 -6.71
CA GLY A 294 -21.32 -36.47 -6.69
C GLY A 294 -20.14 -35.88 -7.48
N THR A 295 -20.34 -34.80 -8.23
CA THR A 295 -19.24 -34.03 -8.84
C THR A 295 -18.23 -33.57 -7.77
N ARG A 296 -16.94 -33.56 -8.12
CA ARG A 296 -15.84 -33.06 -7.29
C ARG A 296 -14.89 -32.27 -8.18
N ILE A 297 -14.81 -30.97 -7.94
CA ILE A 297 -13.96 -30.08 -8.72
C ILE A 297 -12.48 -30.26 -8.34
N SER A 298 -11.62 -30.25 -9.35
CA SER A 298 -10.15 -30.33 -9.27
C SER A 298 -9.47 -29.00 -9.64
N GLN A 299 -10.05 -28.23 -10.56
CA GLN A 299 -9.54 -26.93 -11.03
C GLN A 299 -10.70 -25.96 -11.25
N VAL A 300 -10.49 -24.67 -11.01
CA VAL A 300 -11.46 -23.60 -11.35
C VAL A 300 -10.72 -22.43 -11.99
N VAL A 301 -11.26 -21.91 -13.10
CA VAL A 301 -10.62 -20.89 -13.93
C VAL A 301 -11.64 -19.83 -14.33
N CYS A 302 -11.29 -18.56 -14.15
CA CYS A 302 -12.16 -17.43 -14.47
C CYS A 302 -11.70 -16.72 -15.74
N GLY A 303 -12.61 -16.53 -16.70
CA GLY A 303 -12.42 -15.59 -17.80
C GLY A 303 -12.88 -14.16 -17.43
N TRP A 304 -13.03 -13.30 -18.44
CA TRP A 304 -13.47 -11.91 -18.22
C TRP A 304 -14.89 -11.79 -17.66
N ASN A 305 -15.80 -12.65 -18.15
CA ASN A 305 -17.24 -12.61 -17.86
C ASN A 305 -17.89 -14.00 -17.77
N PHE A 306 -17.08 -15.05 -17.64
CA PHE A 306 -17.49 -16.43 -17.50
C PHE A 306 -16.49 -17.19 -16.60
N THR A 307 -16.83 -18.42 -16.24
CA THR A 307 -16.04 -19.29 -15.37
C THR A 307 -16.14 -20.73 -15.89
N ALA A 308 -15.03 -21.45 -15.79
CA ALA A 308 -14.93 -22.88 -16.05
C ALA A 308 -14.47 -23.62 -14.77
N ALA A 309 -14.89 -24.89 -14.62
CA ALA A 309 -14.41 -25.78 -13.58
C ALA A 309 -14.27 -27.21 -14.11
N LEU A 310 -13.10 -27.81 -13.86
CA LEU A 310 -12.81 -29.19 -14.21
C LEU A 310 -13.12 -30.10 -13.01
N ASP A 311 -13.73 -31.25 -13.27
CA ASP A 311 -13.99 -32.27 -12.25
C ASP A 311 -12.96 -33.41 -12.29
N ARG A 312 -12.88 -34.20 -11.21
CA ARG A 312 -11.91 -35.30 -11.05
C ARG A 312 -12.09 -36.48 -12.04
N LYS A 313 -13.11 -36.47 -12.90
CA LYS A 313 -13.32 -37.45 -13.98
C LYS A 313 -12.87 -36.92 -15.34
N GLY A 314 -12.47 -35.64 -15.42
CA GLY A 314 -12.17 -34.96 -16.67
C GLY A 314 -13.40 -34.38 -17.39
N ASP A 315 -14.55 -34.26 -16.71
CA ASP A 315 -15.71 -33.55 -17.25
C ASP A 315 -15.59 -32.04 -16.97
N ILE A 316 -15.72 -31.20 -18.00
CA ILE A 316 -15.58 -29.74 -17.90
C ILE A 316 -16.95 -29.06 -17.79
N PHE A 317 -17.07 -28.14 -16.83
CA PHE A 317 -18.28 -27.35 -16.57
C PHE A 317 -18.04 -25.87 -16.84
N THR A 318 -18.92 -25.21 -17.59
CA THR A 318 -18.85 -23.77 -17.91
C THR A 318 -20.12 -23.04 -17.52
N TRP A 319 -19.99 -21.75 -17.16
CA TRP A 319 -21.12 -20.85 -16.93
C TRP A 319 -20.69 -19.38 -17.03
N GLY A 320 -21.65 -18.47 -17.18
CA GLY A 320 -21.40 -17.05 -17.45
C GLY A 320 -21.94 -16.61 -18.80
N LYS A 321 -21.28 -15.60 -19.40
CA LYS A 321 -21.65 -15.11 -20.74
C LYS A 321 -21.58 -16.25 -21.78
N THR A 322 -22.57 -16.36 -22.66
CA THR A 322 -22.60 -17.36 -23.75
C THR A 322 -22.40 -16.76 -25.15
N GLY A 323 -22.71 -15.47 -25.36
CA GLY A 323 -22.78 -14.88 -26.70
C GLY A 323 -21.51 -14.98 -27.55
N GLU A 324 -20.33 -14.94 -26.92
CA GLU A 324 -19.04 -15.07 -27.61
C GLU A 324 -18.63 -16.53 -27.85
N GLY A 325 -19.54 -17.49 -27.61
CA GLY A 325 -19.24 -18.92 -27.68
C GLY A 325 -18.40 -19.46 -26.52
N GLN A 326 -17.93 -18.61 -25.60
CA GLN A 326 -16.89 -18.95 -24.60
C GLN A 326 -17.23 -20.11 -23.64
N CYS A 327 -18.52 -20.45 -23.49
CA CYS A 327 -18.95 -21.58 -22.69
C CYS A 327 -18.91 -22.94 -23.45
N GLY A 328 -18.75 -22.95 -24.78
CA GLY A 328 -18.64 -24.20 -25.57
C GLY A 328 -19.94 -24.97 -25.78
N LEU A 329 -21.09 -24.38 -25.40
CA LEU A 329 -22.41 -25.03 -25.40
C LEU A 329 -23.16 -24.91 -26.74
N GLY A 330 -22.58 -24.22 -27.73
CA GLY A 330 -23.21 -23.87 -28.99
C GLY A 330 -23.98 -22.56 -28.91
N TYR A 331 -24.91 -22.35 -29.85
CA TYR A 331 -25.83 -21.22 -29.82
C TYR A 331 -26.84 -21.42 -28.70
N VAL A 332 -26.82 -20.53 -27.69
CA VAL A 332 -27.72 -20.57 -26.53
C VAL A 332 -28.26 -19.18 -26.26
N ASP A 333 -29.59 -19.01 -26.32
CA ASP A 333 -30.31 -17.74 -26.25
C ASP A 333 -30.06 -16.89 -24.99
N LYS A 334 -29.44 -17.47 -23.95
CA LYS A 334 -29.24 -16.86 -22.63
C LYS A 334 -27.92 -17.27 -21.99
N ASP A 335 -27.29 -16.29 -21.34
CA ASP A 335 -26.14 -16.49 -20.45
C ASP A 335 -26.47 -17.56 -19.37
N GLN A 336 -25.49 -18.40 -19.03
CA GLN A 336 -25.70 -19.49 -18.06
C GLN A 336 -25.47 -19.01 -16.62
N VAL A 337 -26.54 -19.05 -15.82
CA VAL A 337 -26.53 -18.69 -14.39
C VAL A 337 -26.14 -19.84 -13.44
N VAL A 338 -25.92 -21.04 -13.97
CA VAL A 338 -25.49 -22.25 -13.24
C VAL A 338 -24.49 -23.05 -14.08
N PRO A 339 -23.60 -23.86 -13.48
CA PRO A 339 -22.67 -24.72 -14.22
C PRO A 339 -23.37 -25.66 -15.20
N ARG A 340 -22.83 -25.77 -16.42
CA ARG A 340 -23.26 -26.71 -17.47
C ARG A 340 -22.08 -27.56 -17.95
N CYS A 341 -22.28 -28.87 -18.09
CA CYS A 341 -21.28 -29.74 -18.69
C CYS A 341 -21.15 -29.42 -20.20
N VAL A 342 -19.92 -29.36 -20.71
CA VAL A 342 -19.66 -29.19 -22.16
C VAL A 342 -19.66 -30.57 -22.82
N GLU A 343 -20.83 -31.22 -22.85
CA GLU A 343 -21.00 -32.63 -23.24
C GLU A 343 -20.35 -32.95 -24.60
N LYS A 344 -20.48 -32.04 -25.58
CA LYS A 344 -19.90 -32.23 -26.92
C LYS A 344 -18.38 -32.35 -26.94
N LEU A 345 -17.66 -31.88 -25.92
CA LEU A 345 -16.21 -32.08 -25.82
C LEU A 345 -15.88 -33.57 -25.73
N ARG A 346 -16.65 -34.32 -24.92
CA ARG A 346 -16.50 -35.76 -24.75
C ARG A 346 -16.73 -36.50 -26.09
N ASP A 347 -17.69 -36.03 -26.89
CA ASP A 347 -17.96 -36.58 -28.22
C ASP A 347 -16.77 -36.34 -29.19
N VAL A 348 -16.28 -35.11 -29.31
CA VAL A 348 -15.21 -34.76 -30.27
C VAL A 348 -13.80 -35.19 -29.82
N ALA A 349 -13.62 -35.49 -28.54
CA ALA A 349 -12.40 -36.07 -27.95
C ALA A 349 -12.47 -37.60 -27.78
N GLY A 350 -13.48 -38.27 -28.37
CA GLY A 350 -13.58 -39.74 -28.35
C GLY A 350 -13.70 -40.36 -26.96
N GLY A 351 -14.21 -39.61 -25.97
CA GLY A 351 -14.27 -40.00 -24.57
C GLY A 351 -13.01 -39.71 -23.74
N SER A 352 -11.96 -39.13 -24.34
CA SER A 352 -10.72 -38.76 -23.65
C SER A 352 -11.00 -37.69 -22.57
N PRO A 353 -10.63 -37.92 -21.29
CA PRO A 353 -10.90 -36.97 -20.21
C PRO A 353 -10.03 -35.72 -20.32
N VAL A 354 -10.58 -34.56 -19.92
CA VAL A 354 -9.80 -33.32 -19.79
C VAL A 354 -8.85 -33.43 -18.60
N VAL A 355 -7.58 -33.06 -18.80
CA VAL A 355 -6.57 -32.98 -17.74
C VAL A 355 -6.32 -31.53 -17.30
N ASP A 356 -6.39 -30.57 -18.22
CA ASP A 356 -6.11 -29.14 -17.98
C ASP A 356 -7.08 -28.23 -18.76
N VAL A 357 -7.38 -27.06 -18.21
CA VAL A 357 -8.18 -25.99 -18.81
C VAL A 357 -7.58 -24.61 -18.52
N ALA A 358 -7.56 -23.75 -19.54
CA ALA A 358 -7.25 -22.34 -19.43
C ALA A 358 -8.36 -21.49 -20.09
N CYS A 359 -8.61 -20.29 -19.55
CA CYS A 359 -9.58 -19.35 -20.09
C CYS A 359 -8.93 -17.98 -20.32
N GLY A 360 -9.15 -17.39 -21.49
CA GLY A 360 -8.86 -15.98 -21.72
C GLY A 360 -10.07 -15.09 -21.45
N TYR A 361 -10.15 -13.95 -22.14
CA TYR A 361 -11.29 -13.05 -22.00
C TYR A 361 -12.57 -13.62 -22.61
N THR A 362 -12.47 -14.21 -23.80
CA THR A 362 -13.60 -14.61 -24.66
C THR A 362 -13.45 -16.02 -25.24
N HIS A 363 -12.45 -16.78 -24.79
CA HIS A 363 -12.16 -18.14 -25.26
C HIS A 363 -11.73 -19.07 -24.12
N THR A 364 -11.86 -20.36 -24.35
CA THR A 364 -11.35 -21.44 -23.50
C THR A 364 -10.48 -22.36 -24.33
N VAL A 365 -9.41 -22.89 -23.73
CA VAL A 365 -8.53 -23.93 -24.28
C VAL A 365 -8.45 -25.07 -23.26
N VAL A 366 -8.50 -26.31 -23.72
CA VAL A 366 -8.38 -27.51 -22.87
C VAL A 366 -7.37 -28.50 -23.46
N LEU A 367 -6.72 -29.24 -22.58
CA LEU A 367 -5.87 -30.39 -22.91
C LEU A 367 -6.54 -31.68 -22.41
N THR A 368 -6.55 -32.70 -23.25
CA THR A 368 -7.09 -34.03 -22.96
C THR A 368 -5.98 -35.03 -22.66
N ALA A 369 -6.32 -36.14 -21.98
CA ALA A 369 -5.36 -37.20 -21.63
C ALA A 369 -4.78 -37.96 -22.84
N SER A 370 -5.32 -37.75 -24.04
CA SER A 370 -4.76 -38.21 -25.32
C SER A 370 -3.71 -37.26 -25.92
N GLY A 371 -3.37 -36.17 -25.21
CA GLY A 371 -2.45 -35.13 -25.70
C GLY A 371 -3.07 -34.17 -26.71
N GLU A 372 -4.41 -34.15 -26.83
CA GLU A 372 -5.12 -33.40 -27.86
C GLU A 372 -5.72 -32.10 -27.30
N LEU A 373 -5.48 -30.99 -28.01
CA LEU A 373 -6.00 -29.67 -27.67
C LEU A 373 -7.35 -29.40 -28.30
N TYR A 374 -8.25 -28.80 -27.53
CA TYR A 374 -9.51 -28.26 -28.03
C TYR A 374 -9.69 -26.81 -27.58
N SER A 375 -10.32 -25.98 -28.41
CA SER A 375 -10.64 -24.59 -28.09
C SER A 375 -12.05 -24.21 -28.54
N TRP A 376 -12.60 -23.16 -27.93
CA TRP A 376 -13.87 -22.55 -28.32
C TRP A 376 -14.00 -21.12 -27.78
N GLY A 377 -14.86 -20.33 -28.40
CA GLY A 377 -15.10 -18.92 -28.09
C GLY A 377 -14.95 -18.00 -29.30
N LEU A 378 -14.54 -16.76 -29.03
CA LEU A 378 -14.23 -15.75 -30.05
C LEU A 378 -12.75 -15.84 -30.44
N GLY A 379 -12.49 -15.71 -31.73
CA GLY A 379 -11.18 -15.91 -32.38
C GLY A 379 -10.73 -14.74 -33.27
N GLU A 380 -11.26 -13.54 -33.11
CA GLU A 380 -10.95 -12.35 -33.93
C GLU A 380 -9.46 -11.99 -34.05
N TYR A 381 -8.63 -12.42 -33.10
CA TYR A 381 -7.18 -12.24 -33.11
C TYR A 381 -6.41 -13.55 -33.30
N GLY A 382 -7.09 -14.64 -33.63
CA GLY A 382 -6.53 -15.97 -33.84
C GLY A 382 -6.43 -16.86 -32.58
N GLN A 383 -6.90 -16.39 -31.42
CA GLN A 383 -6.67 -17.01 -30.10
C GLN A 383 -7.20 -18.44 -29.92
N LEU A 384 -8.04 -18.91 -30.84
CA LEU A 384 -8.53 -20.28 -30.89
C LEU A 384 -7.49 -21.27 -31.43
N GLY A 385 -6.62 -20.87 -32.37
CA GLY A 385 -5.59 -21.73 -32.96
C GLY A 385 -6.08 -22.66 -34.08
N THR A 386 -7.34 -22.52 -34.51
CA THR A 386 -7.95 -23.36 -35.55
C THR A 386 -7.99 -22.69 -36.93
N GLY A 387 -7.75 -21.38 -37.01
CA GLY A 387 -8.09 -20.55 -38.17
C GLY A 387 -9.47 -19.87 -38.09
N ASP A 388 -10.33 -20.23 -37.13
CA ASP A 388 -11.69 -19.70 -37.02
C ASP A 388 -11.76 -18.37 -36.24
N VAL A 389 -12.64 -17.47 -36.69
CA VAL A 389 -12.92 -16.19 -36.03
C VAL A 389 -13.99 -16.31 -34.92
N TYR A 390 -14.83 -17.35 -34.96
CA TYR A 390 -15.87 -17.61 -33.96
C TYR A 390 -16.23 -19.09 -33.95
N GLN A 391 -16.18 -19.74 -32.78
CA GLN A 391 -16.34 -21.18 -32.66
C GLN A 391 -17.08 -21.53 -31.35
N PRO A 392 -18.42 -21.68 -31.35
CA PRO A 392 -19.23 -21.79 -30.13
C PRO A 392 -19.27 -23.20 -29.52
N LEU A 393 -18.55 -24.17 -30.10
CA LEU A 393 -18.44 -25.56 -29.70
C LEU A 393 -16.97 -25.98 -29.72
N PRO A 394 -16.53 -26.95 -28.90
CA PRO A 394 -15.14 -27.42 -28.93
C PRO A 394 -14.67 -27.85 -30.33
N ALA A 395 -13.64 -27.20 -30.85
CA ALA A 395 -12.92 -27.57 -32.06
C ALA A 395 -11.49 -27.97 -31.73
N ARG A 396 -10.94 -28.94 -32.47
CA ARG A 396 -9.58 -29.44 -32.28
C ARG A 396 -8.57 -28.40 -32.76
N VAL A 397 -7.62 -28.01 -31.91
CA VAL A 397 -6.48 -27.18 -32.31
C VAL A 397 -5.43 -28.07 -32.96
N GLN A 398 -4.88 -27.64 -34.10
CA GLN A 398 -3.98 -28.47 -34.89
C GLN A 398 -2.55 -27.90 -34.86
N LEU A 399 -1.64 -28.64 -34.22
CA LEU A 399 -0.21 -28.32 -34.23
C LEU A 399 0.38 -28.53 -35.65
N PRO A 400 1.47 -27.83 -36.01
CA PRO A 400 2.27 -28.12 -37.20
C PRO A 400 2.69 -29.60 -37.28
N ALA A 401 2.84 -30.15 -38.49
CA ALA A 401 3.13 -31.58 -38.67
C ALA A 401 4.45 -32.01 -38.00
N ASP A 402 5.48 -31.16 -38.09
CA ASP A 402 6.82 -31.38 -37.52
C ASP A 402 6.98 -30.78 -36.10
N ALA A 403 5.87 -30.43 -35.45
CA ALA A 403 5.88 -29.67 -34.19
C ALA A 403 6.58 -30.40 -33.03
N LEU A 404 6.40 -31.71 -32.90
CA LEU A 404 6.80 -32.49 -31.74
C LEU A 404 7.94 -33.46 -32.08
N CYS A 405 9.07 -33.31 -31.39
CA CYS A 405 10.19 -34.24 -31.50
C CYS A 405 9.85 -35.54 -30.77
N ALA A 406 9.37 -36.56 -31.49
CA ALA A 406 8.86 -37.81 -30.90
C ALA A 406 9.82 -38.45 -29.86
N PRO A 407 9.31 -39.07 -28.76
CA PRO A 407 7.94 -39.04 -28.27
C PRO A 407 7.77 -37.88 -27.28
N ASP A 408 7.48 -36.67 -27.78
CA ASP A 408 7.12 -35.52 -26.92
C ASP A 408 5.60 -35.35 -26.90
N GLN A 409 5.03 -34.94 -25.77
CA GLN A 409 3.59 -34.77 -25.57
C GLN A 409 3.27 -33.41 -24.94
N LEU A 410 2.07 -32.90 -25.15
CA LEU A 410 1.59 -31.68 -24.49
C LEU A 410 1.31 -31.94 -23.01
N ALA A 411 1.73 -31.01 -22.15
CA ALA A 411 1.69 -31.14 -20.70
C ALA A 411 0.79 -30.09 -20.01
N ARG A 412 0.70 -28.86 -20.53
CA ARG A 412 -0.06 -27.74 -19.92
C ARG A 412 -0.66 -26.79 -20.95
N VAL A 413 -1.73 -26.10 -20.57
CA VAL A 413 -2.33 -24.99 -21.34
C VAL A 413 -2.43 -23.71 -20.52
N TYR A 414 -2.26 -22.57 -21.18
CA TYR A 414 -2.28 -21.23 -20.59
C TYR A 414 -2.99 -20.26 -21.53
N CYS A 415 -3.60 -19.21 -20.98
CA CYS A 415 -4.25 -18.14 -21.74
C CYS A 415 -3.97 -16.78 -21.12
N GLY A 416 -3.62 -15.81 -21.96
CA GLY A 416 -3.72 -14.39 -21.62
C GLY A 416 -5.09 -13.84 -21.98
N ALA A 417 -5.24 -12.51 -22.05
CA ALA A 417 -6.51 -11.91 -22.43
C ALA A 417 -7.01 -12.39 -23.80
N PHE A 418 -6.12 -12.37 -24.80
CA PHE A 418 -6.44 -12.68 -26.21
C PHE A 418 -5.34 -13.51 -26.91
N HIS A 419 -4.53 -14.24 -26.15
CA HIS A 419 -3.53 -15.16 -26.69
C HIS A 419 -3.53 -16.45 -25.87
N SER A 420 -3.00 -17.52 -26.45
CA SER A 420 -3.04 -18.88 -25.95
C SER A 420 -1.66 -19.51 -26.07
N ILE A 421 -1.28 -20.32 -25.08
CA ILE A 421 0.00 -21.01 -25.04
C ILE A 421 -0.21 -22.46 -24.59
N SER A 422 0.58 -23.38 -25.14
CA SER A 422 0.69 -24.75 -24.63
C SER A 422 2.16 -25.18 -24.56
N THR A 423 2.54 -25.92 -23.53
CA THR A 423 3.91 -26.45 -23.36
C THR A 423 3.95 -27.97 -23.37
N THR A 424 5.10 -28.54 -23.73
CA THR A 424 5.34 -29.98 -23.77
C THR A 424 6.08 -30.54 -22.56
N GLU A 425 6.13 -31.87 -22.45
CA GLU A 425 6.97 -32.58 -21.50
C GLU A 425 8.45 -32.22 -21.68
N LYS A 426 8.94 -32.12 -22.92
CA LYS A 426 10.31 -31.67 -23.23
C LYS A 426 10.49 -30.14 -23.25
N ARG A 427 9.53 -29.40 -22.68
CA ARG A 427 9.56 -27.93 -22.49
C ARG A 427 9.55 -27.09 -23.78
N VAL A 428 9.20 -27.68 -24.91
CA VAL A 428 8.86 -26.94 -26.14
C VAL A 428 7.58 -26.14 -25.88
N MET A 429 7.51 -24.91 -26.40
CA MET A 429 6.34 -24.05 -26.25
C MET A 429 5.70 -23.73 -27.61
N PHE A 430 4.38 -23.63 -27.65
CA PHE A 430 3.62 -23.11 -28.79
C PHE A 430 2.76 -21.92 -28.34
N ALA A 431 2.69 -20.88 -29.16
CA ALA A 431 1.89 -19.68 -28.89
C ALA A 431 1.06 -19.23 -30.09
N TRP A 432 -0.13 -18.69 -29.85
CA TRP A 432 -1.04 -18.15 -30.87
C TRP A 432 -2.00 -17.09 -30.32
N GLY A 433 -2.63 -16.32 -31.21
CA GLY A 433 -3.56 -15.23 -30.90
C GLY A 433 -3.00 -13.82 -31.10
N LEU A 434 -3.53 -12.87 -30.32
CA LEU A 434 -3.20 -11.45 -30.37
C LEU A 434 -1.72 -11.21 -30.04
N ASN A 435 -0.99 -10.72 -31.03
CA ASN A 435 0.45 -10.54 -30.96
C ASN A 435 0.90 -9.11 -31.33
N SER A 436 -0.03 -8.16 -31.45
CA SER A 436 0.29 -6.73 -31.70
C SER A 436 1.24 -6.11 -30.67
N TYR A 437 1.27 -6.66 -29.45
CA TYR A 437 2.20 -6.29 -28.37
C TYR A 437 3.44 -7.20 -28.27
N GLY A 438 3.62 -8.17 -29.16
CA GLY A 438 4.66 -9.21 -29.10
C GLY A 438 4.38 -10.35 -28.10
N ALA A 439 3.16 -10.45 -27.56
CA ALA A 439 2.81 -11.36 -26.46
C ALA A 439 2.97 -12.86 -26.79
N CYS A 440 3.04 -13.24 -28.06
CA CYS A 440 3.32 -14.62 -28.49
C CYS A 440 4.83 -14.93 -28.60
N GLY A 441 5.74 -13.94 -28.49
CA GLY A 441 7.20 -14.21 -28.41
C GLY A 441 7.87 -14.64 -29.72
N LEU A 442 7.21 -14.45 -30.87
CA LEU A 442 7.59 -15.03 -32.16
C LEU A 442 8.66 -14.22 -32.93
N GLY A 443 9.06 -13.06 -32.42
CA GLY A 443 9.99 -12.12 -33.08
C GLY A 443 9.33 -11.10 -34.00
N HIS A 444 8.00 -11.10 -34.10
CA HIS A 444 7.20 -10.15 -34.88
C HIS A 444 5.92 -9.76 -34.12
N THR A 445 5.18 -8.78 -34.63
CA THR A 445 3.91 -8.30 -34.05
C THR A 445 2.65 -8.79 -34.78
N ALA A 446 2.79 -9.66 -35.79
CA ALA A 446 1.65 -10.21 -36.52
C ALA A 446 0.91 -11.24 -35.66
N ASN A 447 -0.42 -11.12 -35.58
CA ASN A 447 -1.29 -12.11 -34.94
C ASN A 447 -1.13 -13.50 -35.59
N LYS A 448 -1.44 -14.56 -34.84
CA LYS A 448 -1.42 -15.94 -35.35
C LYS A 448 -2.73 -16.64 -35.07
N ASP A 449 -3.31 -17.21 -36.11
CA ASP A 449 -4.55 -18.00 -36.10
C ASP A 449 -4.32 -19.49 -35.81
N LYS A 450 -3.04 -19.91 -35.75
CA LYS A 450 -2.57 -21.29 -35.54
C LYS A 450 -1.34 -21.32 -34.61
N PRO A 451 -1.08 -22.42 -33.87
CA PRO A 451 0.07 -22.54 -32.98
C PRO A 451 1.42 -22.42 -33.71
N GLU A 452 2.27 -21.49 -33.27
CA GLU A 452 3.66 -21.34 -33.74
C GLU A 452 4.66 -21.72 -32.64
N ARG A 453 5.74 -22.43 -33.01
CA ARG A 453 6.70 -23.05 -32.10
C ARG A 453 7.76 -22.06 -31.59
N ILE A 454 8.16 -22.23 -30.33
CA ILE A 454 9.17 -21.42 -29.63
C ILE A 454 10.19 -22.37 -28.98
N ASP A 455 11.42 -22.32 -29.47
CA ASP A 455 12.56 -23.11 -28.99
C ASP A 455 13.60 -22.21 -28.32
N CYS A 456 13.52 -22.08 -26.99
CA CYS A 456 14.52 -21.35 -26.19
C CYS A 456 14.62 -21.79 -24.72
N PHE A 457 13.85 -22.82 -24.31
CA PHE A 457 13.78 -23.31 -22.94
C PHE A 457 14.56 -24.62 -22.78
N SER A 458 15.11 -24.85 -21.60
CA SER A 458 15.82 -26.07 -21.24
C SER A 458 14.86 -27.24 -20.99
N SER A 459 15.24 -28.43 -21.44
CA SER A 459 14.53 -29.68 -21.13
C SER A 459 14.88 -30.25 -19.75
N GLN A 460 15.78 -29.60 -19.00
CA GLN A 460 16.23 -30.03 -17.66
C GLN A 460 15.48 -29.34 -16.50
N THR A 461 14.58 -28.42 -16.79
CA THR A 461 13.84 -27.60 -15.82
C THR A 461 12.32 -27.82 -15.92
N GLU A 462 11.59 -27.43 -14.88
CA GLU A 462 10.14 -27.27 -14.96
C GLU A 462 9.80 -25.92 -15.58
N LEU A 463 8.87 -25.89 -16.55
CA LEU A 463 8.48 -24.69 -17.29
C LEU A 463 7.05 -24.26 -16.91
N ALA A 464 6.95 -23.31 -15.99
CA ALA A 464 5.70 -22.64 -15.65
C ALA A 464 5.50 -21.39 -16.54
N VAL A 465 4.26 -21.08 -16.92
CA VAL A 465 3.94 -19.90 -17.76
C VAL A 465 2.82 -19.08 -17.11
N ALA A 466 2.93 -17.76 -17.19
CA ALA A 466 1.94 -16.81 -16.72
C ALA A 466 1.69 -15.72 -17.79
N CYS A 467 0.46 -15.66 -18.29
CA CYS A 467 0.05 -14.79 -19.38
C CYS A 467 -0.74 -13.58 -18.86
N GLY A 468 -0.33 -12.36 -19.26
CA GLY A 468 -1.05 -11.12 -18.96
C GLY A 468 -1.96 -10.67 -20.10
N HIS A 469 -2.34 -9.39 -20.10
CA HIS A 469 -3.11 -8.80 -21.21
C HIS A 469 -2.27 -8.64 -22.48
N LYS A 470 -1.01 -8.20 -22.33
CA LYS A 470 -0.13 -7.71 -23.42
C LYS A 470 1.26 -8.38 -23.44
N TYR A 471 1.49 -9.29 -22.50
CA TYR A 471 2.80 -9.83 -22.17
C TYR A 471 2.68 -11.24 -21.61
N THR A 472 3.80 -11.95 -21.60
CA THR A 472 3.92 -13.29 -21.03
C THR A 472 5.22 -13.38 -20.25
N ILE A 473 5.19 -14.16 -19.18
CA ILE A 473 6.36 -14.57 -18.43
C ILE A 473 6.39 -16.09 -18.41
N ALA A 474 7.55 -16.69 -18.70
CA ALA A 474 7.83 -18.08 -18.38
C ALA A 474 8.90 -18.14 -17.28
N LEU A 475 8.83 -19.20 -16.48
CA LEU A 475 9.72 -19.45 -15.38
C LEU A 475 10.22 -20.89 -15.49
N GLU A 476 11.54 -21.01 -15.67
CA GLU A 476 12.25 -22.28 -15.56
C GLU A 476 12.70 -22.47 -14.11
N VAL A 477 12.28 -23.56 -13.48
CA VAL A 477 12.61 -23.86 -12.09
C VAL A 477 13.40 -25.17 -12.02
N HIS A 478 14.54 -25.18 -11.34
CA HIS A 478 15.29 -26.42 -11.11
C HIS A 478 14.46 -27.38 -10.23
N PRO A 479 14.25 -28.66 -10.61
CA PRO A 479 13.31 -29.56 -9.94
C PRO A 479 13.49 -29.71 -8.42
N ALA A 480 14.74 -29.59 -7.92
CA ALA A 480 15.02 -29.67 -6.48
C ALA A 480 14.32 -28.59 -5.63
N LEU A 481 13.97 -27.43 -6.21
CA LEU A 481 13.28 -26.35 -5.48
C LEU A 481 11.87 -26.73 -5.01
N TYR A 482 11.21 -27.67 -5.69
CA TYR A 482 9.90 -28.17 -5.28
C TYR A 482 9.98 -29.15 -4.10
N GLY A 483 11.16 -29.68 -3.77
CA GLY A 483 11.34 -30.76 -2.79
C GLY A 483 11.06 -30.39 -1.33
N ASN A 484 11.10 -29.10 -0.97
CA ASN A 484 10.84 -28.62 0.39
C ASN A 484 9.39 -28.18 0.66
N MET A 485 8.51 -28.21 -0.35
CA MET A 485 7.07 -28.07 -0.12
C MET A 485 6.50 -29.45 0.21
N SER A 486 5.78 -29.55 1.34
CA SER A 486 5.15 -30.79 1.80
C SER A 486 4.28 -31.43 0.71
N SER A 487 4.19 -32.76 0.69
CA SER A 487 3.51 -33.54 -0.36
C SER A 487 1.99 -33.31 -0.51
N SER A 488 1.41 -32.44 0.34
CA SER A 488 0.06 -31.88 0.19
C SER A 488 -0.01 -30.57 -0.63
N SER A 489 1.13 -30.05 -1.06
CA SER A 489 1.29 -28.68 -1.59
C SER A 489 1.81 -28.63 -3.04
N GLN A 490 1.85 -29.77 -3.74
CA GLN A 490 2.18 -29.86 -5.17
C GLN A 490 1.11 -29.25 -6.11
N THR A 491 0.15 -28.49 -5.58
CA THR A 491 -0.93 -27.83 -6.31
C THR A 491 -0.55 -26.44 -6.82
N MET A 492 0.61 -26.33 -7.47
CA MET A 492 0.83 -25.28 -8.45
C MET A 492 0.21 -25.74 -9.78
N VAL A 493 -1.12 -25.68 -9.86
CA VAL A 493 -1.94 -26.22 -10.97
C VAL A 493 -1.62 -27.70 -11.25
N GLN A 494 -2.03 -28.57 -10.32
CA GLN A 494 -1.92 -30.02 -10.50
C GLN A 494 -3.07 -30.53 -11.38
N THR A 495 -2.89 -30.36 -12.69
CA THR A 495 -3.87 -30.72 -13.71
C THR A 495 -3.74 -32.18 -14.13
N GLY A 496 -4.71 -32.97 -13.66
CA GLY A 496 -5.13 -34.27 -14.22
C GLY A 496 -4.13 -35.43 -14.23
N ALA A 497 -3.88 -36.06 -13.08
CA ALA A 497 -3.42 -37.45 -13.01
C ALA A 497 -3.96 -38.14 -11.75
N ALA A 498 -4.20 -39.47 -11.80
CA ALA A 498 -4.84 -40.22 -10.72
C ALA A 498 -3.99 -41.41 -10.24
N VAL A 499 -3.93 -41.62 -8.93
CA VAL A 499 -3.46 -42.86 -8.27
C VAL A 499 -4.34 -43.12 -7.04
N ASP A 500 -4.60 -44.40 -6.75
CA ASP A 500 -5.49 -44.86 -5.69
C ASP A 500 -4.85 -44.94 -4.29
N GLY A 501 -5.72 -44.83 -3.27
CA GLY A 501 -5.68 -45.65 -2.05
C GLY A 501 -4.59 -45.41 -0.99
N LEU A 502 -5.01 -44.94 0.19
CA LEU A 502 -4.56 -45.46 1.49
C LEU A 502 -5.53 -45.07 2.62
N GLU A 503 -5.49 -45.81 3.72
CA GLU A 503 -6.56 -45.84 4.75
C GLU A 503 -6.40 -44.79 5.85
N ILE A 504 -7.48 -44.57 6.64
CA ILE A 504 -7.51 -43.64 7.78
C ILE A 504 -7.46 -44.42 9.11
N PRO A 505 -6.35 -44.38 9.87
CA PRO A 505 -6.33 -44.89 11.24
C PRO A 505 -7.11 -43.96 12.19
N ARG A 506 -8.10 -44.51 12.89
CA ARG A 506 -8.79 -43.83 14.01
C ARG A 506 -8.20 -44.25 15.35
N THR A 507 -7.46 -43.39 16.04
CA THR A 507 -7.17 -43.49 17.48
C THR A 507 -6.59 -42.17 18.01
N GLN A 508 -6.72 -41.77 19.27
CA GLN A 508 -7.77 -41.99 20.29
C GLN A 508 -7.55 -40.94 21.40
N ARG A 509 -8.59 -40.48 22.10
CA ARG A 509 -8.42 -39.61 23.28
C ARG A 509 -7.94 -40.45 24.48
N GLN A 510 -6.99 -39.93 25.25
CA GLN A 510 -6.76 -40.33 26.65
C GLN A 510 -6.32 -39.13 27.51
N TYR A 511 -6.54 -39.24 28.82
CA TYR A 511 -6.33 -38.21 29.85
C TYR A 511 -5.41 -38.76 30.96
N SER A 512 -4.52 -37.91 31.48
CA SER A 512 -3.86 -37.98 32.80
C SER A 512 -3.06 -36.66 32.94
N GLU A 513 -3.27 -35.74 33.89
CA GLU A 513 -3.36 -35.79 35.36
C GLU A 513 -2.04 -36.12 36.09
N GLY A 514 -1.66 -35.23 37.04
CA GLY A 514 -0.50 -35.33 37.94
C GLY A 514 0.82 -34.74 37.38
N SER A 515 1.69 -34.07 38.18
CA SER A 515 1.54 -33.56 39.56
C SER A 515 2.56 -32.43 39.85
N GLU A 516 2.59 -31.92 41.09
CA GLU A 516 3.13 -30.61 41.50
C GLU A 516 4.61 -30.57 42.00
N ALA A 517 5.15 -29.34 42.05
CA ALA A 517 5.97 -28.74 43.12
C ALA A 517 7.51 -29.00 43.28
N SER A 518 8.12 -28.14 44.12
CA SER A 518 9.56 -27.89 44.43
C SER A 518 10.39 -27.35 43.25
N GLU A 519 11.09 -26.21 43.28
CA GLU A 519 11.83 -25.44 44.32
C GLU A 519 13.16 -26.05 44.77
N ASP A 520 14.29 -25.44 44.35
CA ASP A 520 15.39 -25.02 45.25
C ASP A 520 16.50 -24.22 44.49
N GLU A 521 17.06 -23.21 45.18
CA GLU A 521 18.29 -22.45 44.91
C GLU A 521 19.01 -22.38 46.27
N PRO A 522 20.37 -22.38 46.39
CA PRO A 522 21.06 -21.08 46.27
C PRO A 522 22.59 -21.04 45.96
N SER A 523 23.06 -19.83 45.61
CA SER A 523 24.24 -19.10 46.18
C SER A 523 25.70 -19.23 45.64
N PHE A 524 26.18 -18.08 45.12
CA PHE A 524 27.43 -17.31 45.43
C PHE A 524 28.89 -17.85 45.31
N GLY A 525 29.76 -16.99 44.73
CA GLY A 525 31.24 -17.08 44.77
C GLY A 525 31.95 -16.21 43.68
N VAL A 526 31.99 -14.88 43.79
CA VAL A 526 33.12 -14.04 44.30
C VAL A 526 34.40 -14.00 43.41
N SER A 527 34.81 -12.79 42.98
CA SER A 527 35.99 -12.49 42.15
C SER A 527 37.25 -12.13 42.96
N PRO A 528 38.46 -12.16 42.34
CA PRO A 528 39.12 -10.93 41.85
C PRO A 528 39.83 -11.16 40.47
N GLY A 529 40.53 -10.24 39.80
CA GLY A 529 40.92 -8.83 40.06
C GLY A 529 41.61 -8.22 38.81
N ARG A 530 42.00 -6.93 38.81
CA ARG A 530 42.34 -6.15 37.59
C ARG A 530 43.71 -5.44 37.64
N PRO A 531 44.45 -5.34 36.52
CA PRO A 531 45.44 -4.28 36.24
C PRO A 531 45.03 -3.32 35.10
N THR A 532 45.81 -2.26 34.85
CA THR A 532 45.37 -1.03 34.16
C THR A 532 46.26 -0.55 32.99
N THR A 533 45.62 -0.14 31.88
CA THR A 533 45.88 1.02 30.95
C THR A 533 47.28 1.67 30.87
N PRO A 534 47.78 2.15 29.69
CA PRO A 534 47.08 3.19 28.89
C PRO A 534 47.32 3.09 27.33
N PRO A 535 47.39 4.15 26.46
CA PRO A 535 46.41 4.25 25.36
C PRO A 535 46.88 4.69 23.93
N VAL A 536 46.43 4.01 22.87
CA VAL A 536 46.33 4.50 21.47
C VAL A 536 45.09 3.80 20.83
N GLY A 537 44.31 4.35 19.91
CA GLY A 537 44.31 5.68 19.30
C GLY A 537 44.02 5.65 17.79
N THR A 538 42.77 5.40 17.36
CA THR A 538 42.36 5.50 15.95
C THR A 538 40.84 5.75 15.81
N ARG A 539 40.44 6.58 14.85
CA ARG A 539 39.02 6.82 14.51
C ARG A 539 38.51 5.74 13.55
N ARG A 540 37.29 5.23 13.77
CA ARG A 540 36.46 4.61 12.73
C ARG A 540 35.11 5.33 12.65
N HIS A 541 34.70 5.75 11.46
CA HIS A 541 33.41 6.41 11.24
C HIS A 541 32.26 5.42 11.41
N ARG A 542 31.27 5.75 12.24
CA ARG A 542 29.95 5.10 12.23
C ARG A 542 29.13 5.66 11.07
N ARG A 543 28.40 4.79 10.36
CA ARG A 543 27.29 5.22 9.48
C ARG A 543 26.19 5.83 10.35
N GLY A 544 25.53 6.87 9.84
CA GLY A 544 24.56 7.67 10.60
C GLY A 544 23.34 6.86 11.06
N SER A 545 22.99 6.98 12.34
CA SER A 545 21.62 6.74 12.81
C SER A 545 20.81 8.02 12.63
N PRO A 546 19.48 7.97 12.44
CA PRO A 546 18.66 9.17 12.44
C PRO A 546 18.77 9.89 13.81
N PRO A 547 18.63 11.24 13.85
CA PRO A 547 18.71 12.00 15.09
C PRO A 547 17.54 11.63 16.01
N THR A 548 17.80 10.69 16.92
CA THR A 548 16.91 10.41 18.04
C THR A 548 17.10 11.53 19.05
N LEU A 549 16.01 12.03 19.65
CA LEU A 549 16.09 12.99 20.75
C LEU A 549 16.94 12.39 21.87
N ALA A 550 18.15 12.91 22.03
CA ALA A 550 19.05 12.52 23.09
C ALA A 550 18.55 13.17 24.39
N ILE A 551 18.41 12.37 25.44
CA ILE A 551 18.14 12.90 26.78
C ILE A 551 19.40 13.65 27.18
N ASP A 552 19.30 14.96 27.39
CA ASP A 552 20.42 15.79 27.80
C ASP A 552 20.76 15.48 29.28
N LEU A 553 21.87 14.78 29.47
CA LEU A 553 22.30 14.22 30.76
C LEU A 553 23.57 14.94 31.23
N GLY A 554 23.48 16.27 31.35
CA GLY A 554 24.53 17.10 31.93
C GLY A 554 24.87 16.66 33.37
N ASP A 555 26.15 16.40 33.62
CA ASP A 555 26.81 16.12 34.90
C ASP A 555 26.17 15.09 35.86
N ALA A 556 25.23 14.28 35.39
CA ALA A 556 24.68 13.16 36.18
C ALA A 556 25.74 12.06 36.41
N PRO A 557 25.88 11.52 37.64
CA PRO A 557 26.81 10.42 37.89
C PRO A 557 26.41 9.16 37.10
N ARG A 558 27.41 8.42 36.62
CA ARG A 558 27.21 7.29 35.68
C ARG A 558 26.24 6.21 36.16
N GLU A 559 26.16 6.00 37.48
CA GLU A 559 25.27 5.04 38.11
C GLU A 559 23.80 5.47 37.95
N ALA A 560 23.48 6.75 38.22
CA ALA A 560 22.14 7.31 38.00
C ALA A 560 21.75 7.35 36.52
N ILE A 561 22.72 7.51 35.60
CA ILE A 561 22.49 7.36 34.16
C ILE A 561 22.09 5.91 33.82
N HIS A 562 22.82 4.92 34.35
CA HIS A 562 22.52 3.51 34.10
C HIS A 562 21.13 3.11 34.65
N GLU A 563 20.82 3.52 35.88
CA GLU A 563 19.53 3.29 36.53
C GLU A 563 18.38 3.91 35.73
N LYS A 564 18.53 5.16 35.27
CA LYS A 564 17.53 5.85 34.43
C LYS A 564 17.36 5.20 33.06
N GLU A 565 18.43 4.67 32.45
CA GLU A 565 18.31 3.84 31.24
C GLU A 565 17.60 2.50 31.50
N GLU A 566 17.88 1.85 32.63
CA GLU A 566 17.34 0.54 32.98
C GLU A 566 15.85 0.61 33.31
N GLU A 567 15.41 1.62 34.07
CA GLU A 567 13.98 1.89 34.26
C GLU A 567 13.30 2.22 32.92
N LEU A 568 13.95 3.01 32.06
CA LEU A 568 13.43 3.28 30.71
C LEU A 568 13.33 2.01 29.84
N ARG A 569 14.23 1.02 30.00
CA ARG A 569 14.10 -0.33 29.39
C ARG A 569 12.91 -1.08 30.00
N ARG A 570 12.72 -1.05 31.32
CA ARG A 570 11.63 -1.72 32.04
C ARG A 570 10.26 -1.17 31.62
N VAL A 571 10.10 0.15 31.61
CA VAL A 571 8.89 0.85 31.15
C VAL A 571 8.58 0.53 29.68
N LYS A 572 9.57 0.60 28.78
CA LYS A 572 9.40 0.20 27.37
C LYS A 572 8.96 -1.27 27.21
N LYS A 573 9.47 -2.18 28.05
CA LYS A 573 9.06 -3.60 28.08
C LYS A 573 7.62 -3.76 28.55
N LEU A 574 7.20 -3.07 29.61
CA LEU A 574 5.81 -3.08 30.11
C LEU A 574 4.83 -2.55 29.07
N TRP A 575 5.11 -1.39 28.46
CA TRP A 575 4.29 -0.83 27.38
C TRP A 575 4.11 -1.82 26.23
N ARG A 576 5.17 -2.50 25.77
CA ARG A 576 5.10 -3.45 24.65
C ARG A 576 4.42 -4.79 24.98
N THR A 577 4.56 -5.29 26.21
CA THR A 577 4.16 -6.66 26.57
C THR A 577 2.85 -6.75 27.35
N ARG A 578 2.40 -5.67 27.98
CA ARG A 578 1.13 -5.59 28.70
C ARG A 578 0.12 -4.68 27.99
N ILE A 579 0.47 -3.42 27.76
CA ILE A 579 -0.50 -2.41 27.30
C ILE A 579 -0.76 -2.51 25.78
N LEU A 580 0.30 -2.47 24.96
CA LEU A 580 0.20 -2.47 23.49
C LEU A 580 -0.01 -3.85 22.86
N ARG A 581 -0.28 -4.89 23.67
CA ARG A 581 -0.67 -6.22 23.17
C ARG A 581 -2.16 -6.23 22.85
N ASP A 582 -2.98 -5.95 23.85
CA ASP A 582 -4.45 -5.91 23.76
C ASP A 582 -4.93 -4.53 24.23
N TRP A 583 -4.69 -3.51 23.39
CA TRP A 583 -4.84 -2.08 23.75
C TRP A 583 -6.21 -1.73 24.32
N GLU A 584 -7.30 -2.16 23.69
CA GLU A 584 -8.66 -1.82 24.11
C GLU A 584 -9.03 -2.38 25.50
N GLU A 585 -8.41 -3.48 25.92
CA GLU A 585 -8.60 -4.07 27.26
C GLU A 585 -7.67 -3.46 28.32
N ASN A 586 -6.50 -2.95 27.91
CA ASN A 586 -5.42 -2.58 28.82
C ASN A 586 -5.20 -1.06 28.99
N LYS A 587 -5.66 -0.23 28.04
CA LYS A 587 -5.45 1.24 28.05
C LYS A 587 -5.99 1.92 29.32
N ASP A 588 -7.16 1.48 29.80
CA ASP A 588 -7.87 2.08 30.94
C ASP A 588 -7.43 1.49 32.31
N THR A 589 -6.40 0.64 32.32
CA THR A 589 -5.95 -0.03 33.55
C THR A 589 -5.16 0.92 34.46
N PRO A 590 -5.19 0.72 35.80
CA PRO A 590 -4.37 1.50 36.73
C PRO A 590 -2.87 1.49 36.41
N LEU A 591 -2.36 0.36 35.88
CA LEU A 591 -0.97 0.24 35.43
C LEU A 591 -0.69 1.12 34.20
N ALA A 592 -1.59 1.12 33.20
CA ALA A 592 -1.45 1.98 32.03
C ALA A 592 -1.52 3.46 32.42
N HIS A 593 -2.52 3.86 33.21
CA HIS A 593 -2.64 5.23 33.70
C HIS A 593 -1.42 5.68 34.52
N SER A 594 -0.84 4.80 35.35
CA SER A 594 0.38 5.09 36.11
C SER A 594 1.59 5.32 35.19
N LEU A 595 1.85 4.41 34.25
CA LEU A 595 2.96 4.51 33.30
C LEU A 595 2.78 5.67 32.30
N TRP A 596 1.55 6.08 32.02
CA TRP A 596 1.22 7.22 31.16
C TRP A 596 1.51 8.56 31.87
N ARG A 597 1.12 8.69 33.15
CA ARG A 597 1.39 9.88 33.97
C ARG A 597 2.88 10.11 34.26
N GLN A 598 3.65 9.01 34.30
CA GLN A 598 5.12 9.04 34.37
C GLN A 598 5.77 9.56 33.06
N GLY A 599 5.05 9.54 31.94
CA GLY A 599 5.51 9.96 30.62
C GLY A 599 5.74 8.78 29.68
N ILE A 600 5.25 8.87 28.45
CA ILE A 600 5.37 7.80 27.47
C ILE A 600 6.76 7.87 26.82
N PRO A 601 7.56 6.78 26.77
CA PRO A 601 8.87 6.82 26.13
C PRO A 601 8.80 7.28 24.66
N PRO A 602 9.75 8.10 24.15
CA PRO A 602 9.72 8.63 22.78
C PRO A 602 9.53 7.59 21.66
N SER A 603 10.07 6.37 21.84
CA SER A 603 9.95 5.23 20.91
C SER A 603 8.69 4.37 21.12
N ILE A 604 7.76 4.84 21.97
CA ILE A 604 6.46 4.25 22.26
C ILE A 604 5.33 5.25 21.90
N ARG A 605 5.56 6.56 22.04
CA ARG A 605 4.65 7.64 21.58
C ARG A 605 4.17 7.44 20.14
N ALA A 606 5.08 7.05 19.23
CA ALA A 606 4.80 6.70 17.84
C ALA A 606 3.69 5.65 17.64
N ARG A 607 3.43 4.79 18.63
CA ARG A 607 2.32 3.81 18.63
C ARG A 607 1.16 4.23 19.52
N VAL A 608 1.41 4.83 20.67
CA VAL A 608 0.33 5.19 21.62
C VAL A 608 -0.47 6.40 21.14
N TRP A 609 0.16 7.46 20.65
CA TRP A 609 -0.56 8.68 20.24
C TRP A 609 -1.59 8.43 19.12
N PRO A 610 -1.28 7.68 18.03
CA PRO A 610 -2.28 7.39 17.01
C PRO A 610 -3.44 6.50 17.51
N MET A 611 -3.19 5.63 18.50
CA MET A 611 -4.22 4.78 19.11
C MET A 611 -5.08 5.54 20.13
N ALA A 612 -4.52 6.53 20.82
CA ALA A 612 -5.23 7.41 21.76
C ALA A 612 -6.06 8.50 21.07
N ILE A 613 -5.50 9.15 20.03
CA ILE A 613 -6.21 10.13 19.20
C ILE A 613 -7.28 9.42 18.34
N GLY A 614 -6.95 8.24 17.82
CA GLY A 614 -7.80 7.43 16.97
C GLY A 614 -8.06 8.07 15.60
N ASN A 615 -9.11 7.59 14.92
CA ASN A 615 -9.54 8.10 13.62
C ASN A 615 -11.06 8.29 13.54
N LYS A 616 -11.59 9.12 14.44
CA LYS A 616 -13.02 9.49 14.54
C LYS A 616 -13.57 10.04 13.22
N LEU A 617 -12.78 10.83 12.49
CA LEU A 617 -13.12 11.40 11.18
C LEU A 617 -13.07 10.40 10.02
N LYS A 618 -12.50 9.19 10.21
CA LYS A 618 -12.26 8.18 9.16
C LYS A 618 -11.42 8.71 7.99
N VAL A 619 -10.44 9.58 8.29
CA VAL A 619 -9.44 10.09 7.35
C VAL A 619 -8.66 8.92 6.76
N THR A 620 -8.63 8.76 5.43
CA THR A 620 -7.94 7.65 4.76
C THR A 620 -6.66 8.10 4.04
N PRO A 621 -5.74 7.18 3.68
CA PRO A 621 -4.55 7.51 2.88
C PRO A 621 -4.90 8.13 1.53
N GLU A 622 -6.04 7.78 0.93
CA GLU A 622 -6.56 8.40 -0.29
C GLU A 622 -6.96 9.86 -0.06
N MET A 623 -7.64 10.19 1.06
CA MET A 623 -7.94 11.58 1.40
C MET A 623 -6.66 12.41 1.51
N PHE A 624 -5.67 11.93 2.27
CA PHE A 624 -4.37 12.60 2.39
C PHE A 624 -3.73 12.84 1.01
N LYS A 625 -3.69 11.83 0.14
CA LYS A 625 -3.15 11.95 -1.23
C LYS A 625 -3.92 12.97 -2.08
N ILE A 626 -5.26 13.01 -1.98
CA ILE A 626 -6.11 13.97 -2.72
C ILE A 626 -5.82 15.40 -2.26
N TYR A 627 -5.85 15.67 -0.95
CA TYR A 627 -5.65 17.01 -0.43
C TYR A 627 -4.20 17.49 -0.54
N ARG A 628 -3.21 16.58 -0.54
CA ARG A 628 -1.82 16.90 -0.88
C ARG A 628 -1.65 17.30 -2.35
N ARG A 629 -2.31 16.59 -3.28
CA ARG A 629 -2.35 16.96 -4.71
C ARG A 629 -3.01 18.35 -4.88
N ARG A 630 -4.09 18.64 -4.14
CA ARG A 630 -4.76 19.95 -4.12
C ARG A 630 -3.84 21.07 -3.61
N ALA A 631 -3.10 20.84 -2.52
CA ALA A 631 -2.18 21.82 -1.97
C ALA A 631 -1.01 22.12 -2.93
N ALA A 632 -0.42 21.09 -3.54
CA ALA A 632 0.63 21.25 -4.55
C ALA A 632 0.13 22.01 -5.81
N ALA A 633 -1.10 21.73 -6.26
CA ALA A 633 -1.74 22.48 -7.35
C ALA A 633 -1.97 23.96 -6.96
N TYR A 634 -2.51 24.22 -5.77
CA TYR A 634 -2.70 25.59 -5.27
C TYR A 634 -1.37 26.36 -5.19
N LYS A 635 -0.28 25.72 -4.74
CA LYS A 635 1.04 26.37 -4.65
C LYS A 635 1.59 26.72 -6.04
N LYS A 636 1.36 25.88 -7.05
CA LYS A 636 1.69 26.15 -8.46
C LYS A 636 0.85 27.29 -9.04
N ASP A 637 -0.46 27.30 -8.77
CA ASP A 637 -1.38 28.34 -9.24
C ASP A 637 -1.12 29.70 -8.57
N ARG A 638 -0.73 29.71 -7.28
CA ARG A 638 -0.33 30.93 -6.55
C ARG A 638 0.91 31.55 -7.19
N ALA A 639 1.95 30.76 -7.46
CA ALA A 639 3.16 31.21 -8.14
C ALA A 639 2.94 31.68 -9.59
N ALA A 640 1.84 31.27 -10.24
CA ALA A 640 1.40 31.81 -11.53
C ALA A 640 0.58 33.10 -11.38
N LYS A 641 -0.22 33.23 -10.32
CA LYS A 641 -1.08 34.40 -10.05
C LYS A 641 -0.39 35.58 -9.39
N GLU A 642 0.74 35.40 -8.69
CA GLU A 642 1.60 36.47 -8.15
C GLU A 642 2.21 37.42 -9.21
N LYS A 643 1.73 37.38 -10.46
CA LYS A 643 2.06 38.29 -11.57
C LYS A 643 0.87 39.15 -12.07
N ASN A 644 -0.35 38.93 -11.56
CA ASN A 644 -1.53 39.73 -11.89
C ASN A 644 -2.28 40.06 -10.58
N ASP A 645 -2.51 41.34 -10.30
CA ASP A 645 -3.06 41.85 -9.02
C ASP A 645 -4.58 41.64 -8.82
N ASP A 646 -5.10 40.44 -9.12
CA ASP A 646 -6.53 40.11 -9.00
C ASP A 646 -6.73 38.72 -8.35
N VAL A 647 -7.21 38.70 -7.09
CA VAL A 647 -7.36 37.47 -6.29
C VAL A 647 -8.71 37.44 -5.56
N ASP A 648 -9.64 36.62 -6.08
CA ASP A 648 -10.91 36.32 -5.43
C ASP A 648 -10.73 35.39 -4.18
N GLY A 649 -11.57 35.60 -3.18
CA GLY A 649 -11.28 35.31 -1.76
C GLY A 649 -11.62 33.91 -1.25
N GLY A 650 -10.76 32.92 -1.53
CA GLY A 650 -10.83 31.59 -0.90
C GLY A 650 -10.03 31.48 0.42
N ARG A 651 -10.57 30.80 1.45
CA ARG A 651 -9.89 30.54 2.74
C ARG A 651 -8.57 29.75 2.63
N GLU A 652 -8.35 29.08 1.50
CA GLU A 652 -7.08 28.43 1.15
C GLU A 652 -5.90 29.41 1.08
N HIS A 653 -6.14 30.73 1.00
CA HIS A 653 -5.10 31.76 1.13
C HIS A 653 -4.32 31.67 2.47
N THR A 654 -4.91 31.06 3.51
CA THR A 654 -4.21 30.76 4.78
C THR A 654 -2.93 29.93 4.62
N LEU A 655 -2.75 29.22 3.49
CA LEU A 655 -1.51 28.53 3.14
C LEU A 655 -0.28 29.46 3.16
N ALA A 656 -0.42 30.76 2.84
CA ALA A 656 0.69 31.72 2.89
C ALA A 656 1.23 32.00 4.31
N LEU A 657 0.41 31.76 5.34
CA LEU A 657 0.83 31.90 6.74
C LEU A 657 1.77 30.75 7.18
N ILE A 658 1.70 29.59 6.52
CA ILE A 658 2.55 28.43 6.80
C ILE A 658 4.02 28.77 6.50
N ASP A 659 4.29 29.32 5.30
CA ASP A 659 5.62 29.76 4.87
C ASP A 659 6.25 30.78 5.86
N THR A 660 5.43 31.53 6.62
CA THR A 660 5.85 32.55 7.61
C THR A 660 6.07 32.01 9.03
N ASP A 661 5.36 30.93 9.41
CA ASP A 661 5.33 30.41 10.79
C ASP A 661 6.26 29.19 10.99
N LEU A 662 6.60 28.44 9.93
CA LEU A 662 7.56 27.33 10.00
C LEU A 662 8.94 27.74 10.55
N PRO A 663 9.60 28.80 10.06
CA PRO A 663 10.89 29.27 10.60
C PRO A 663 10.82 29.79 12.04
N ARG A 664 9.61 29.90 12.62
CA ARG A 664 9.37 30.26 14.02
C ARG A 664 9.03 29.06 14.90
N THR A 665 9.02 27.84 14.34
CA THR A 665 8.59 26.61 15.03
C THR A 665 9.80 25.85 15.56
N PHE A 666 9.98 25.86 16.89
CA PHE A 666 11.19 25.38 17.58
C PHE A 666 12.52 25.98 17.02
N PRO A 667 12.65 27.31 16.97
CA PRO A 667 13.75 28.01 16.27
C PRO A 667 15.15 27.75 16.87
N SER A 668 15.21 27.28 18.12
CA SER A 668 16.45 26.84 18.77
C SER A 668 16.97 25.49 18.24
N LEU A 669 16.11 24.64 17.67
CA LEU A 669 16.46 23.30 17.19
C LEU A 669 16.78 23.25 15.69
N LYS A 670 16.28 24.22 14.91
CA LYS A 670 16.43 24.34 13.43
C LYS A 670 15.98 23.13 12.60
N LEU A 671 15.32 22.15 13.23
CA LEU A 671 14.77 20.96 12.56
C LEU A 671 13.71 21.31 11.51
N PHE A 672 13.07 22.48 11.67
CA PHE A 672 12.00 23.03 10.86
C PHE A 672 12.34 24.40 10.23
N ASP A 673 13.62 24.78 10.23
CA ASP A 673 14.13 25.84 9.34
C ASP A 673 14.10 25.33 7.89
N SER A 674 14.18 26.19 6.87
CA SER A 674 14.14 25.78 5.46
C SER A 674 15.28 24.83 5.01
N SER A 675 16.36 24.73 5.79
CA SER A 675 17.45 23.76 5.63
C SER A 675 17.36 22.55 6.56
N GLY A 676 16.33 22.47 7.40
CA GLY A 676 16.12 21.43 8.41
C GLY A 676 15.48 20.15 7.83
N PRO A 677 15.85 18.96 8.36
CA PRO A 677 15.43 17.67 7.79
C PRO A 677 13.91 17.40 7.88
N TYR A 678 13.18 18.12 8.74
CA TYR A 678 11.73 17.95 8.91
C TYR A 678 10.90 19.04 8.22
N TYR A 679 11.51 20.06 7.61
CA TYR A 679 10.82 21.19 6.97
C TYR A 679 9.78 20.73 5.94
N ALA A 680 10.22 19.98 4.93
CA ALA A 680 9.36 19.53 3.83
C ALA A 680 8.25 18.56 4.29
N PHE A 681 8.46 17.85 5.41
CA PHE A 681 7.45 16.98 6.00
C PHE A 681 6.40 17.82 6.77
N LEU A 682 6.82 18.72 7.65
CA LEU A 682 5.91 19.62 8.37
C LEU A 682 5.06 20.46 7.42
N LEU A 683 5.70 21.01 6.38
CA LEU A 683 5.05 21.76 5.30
C LEU A 683 3.97 20.92 4.61
N GLU A 684 4.31 19.71 4.14
CA GLU A 684 3.36 18.80 3.49
C GLU A 684 2.14 18.49 4.37
N VAL A 685 2.33 18.24 5.67
CA VAL A 685 1.23 17.94 6.60
C VAL A 685 0.29 19.12 6.77
N LEU A 686 0.82 20.33 6.97
CA LEU A 686 0.04 21.54 7.23
C LEU A 686 -0.68 22.05 5.97
N GLU A 687 0.01 22.05 4.82
CA GLU A 687 -0.60 22.41 3.54
C GLU A 687 -1.74 21.45 3.19
N THR A 688 -1.52 20.14 3.38
CA THR A 688 -2.56 19.12 3.17
C THR A 688 -3.71 19.26 4.17
N TYR A 689 -3.44 19.66 5.42
CA TYR A 689 -4.49 19.92 6.42
C TYR A 689 -5.36 21.13 6.06
N ALA A 690 -4.75 22.26 5.67
CA ALA A 690 -5.50 23.44 5.26
C ALA A 690 -6.39 23.17 4.03
N CYS A 691 -5.92 22.35 3.08
CA CYS A 691 -6.75 21.89 1.97
C CYS A 691 -7.82 20.85 2.37
N TYR A 692 -7.58 20.02 3.40
CA TYR A 692 -8.55 19.04 3.93
C TYR A 692 -9.71 19.70 4.69
N ARG A 693 -9.42 20.72 5.49
CA ARG A 693 -10.40 21.55 6.23
C ARG A 693 -10.36 23.01 5.75
N PRO A 694 -10.78 23.31 4.50
CA PRO A 694 -10.76 24.67 3.96
C PRO A 694 -11.78 25.59 4.66
N ASP A 695 -12.69 25.03 5.47
CA ASP A 695 -13.55 25.75 6.39
C ASP A 695 -12.76 26.36 7.56
N LEU A 696 -11.70 25.70 8.04
CA LEU A 696 -10.84 26.17 9.14
C LEU A 696 -9.54 26.82 8.63
N GLY A 697 -8.96 26.28 7.55
CA GLY A 697 -7.68 26.70 6.99
C GLY A 697 -6.48 26.35 7.86
N TYR A 698 -5.34 27.01 7.60
CA TYR A 698 -4.22 27.06 8.54
C TYR A 698 -4.33 28.28 9.46
N ILE A 699 -4.06 28.08 10.76
CA ILE A 699 -4.02 29.13 11.77
C ILE A 699 -2.71 29.02 12.55
N GLN A 700 -2.15 30.16 12.94
CA GLN A 700 -0.86 30.23 13.60
C GLN A 700 -0.81 29.33 14.85
N GLY A 701 0.33 28.68 15.07
CA GLY A 701 0.49 27.72 16.17
C GLY A 701 0.03 26.29 15.87
N MET A 702 -0.74 26.01 14.81
CA MET A 702 -0.97 24.62 14.34
C MET A 702 0.37 23.93 13.98
N SER A 703 1.33 24.73 13.50
CA SER A 703 2.73 24.39 13.26
C SER A 703 3.37 23.59 14.41
N TYR A 704 3.18 24.04 15.66
CA TYR A 704 3.78 23.39 16.83
C TYR A 704 3.21 21.99 17.07
N LEU A 705 1.88 21.84 17.00
CA LEU A 705 1.22 20.53 17.15
C LEU A 705 1.64 19.56 16.04
N ALA A 706 1.64 20.03 14.79
CA ALA A 706 2.06 19.24 13.64
C ALA A 706 3.55 18.85 13.72
N ALA A 707 4.42 19.76 14.16
CA ALA A 707 5.85 19.50 14.36
C ALA A 707 6.09 18.42 15.43
N MET A 708 5.36 18.49 16.56
CA MET A 708 5.42 17.50 17.62
C MET A 708 5.00 16.09 17.14
N LEU A 709 3.97 16.02 16.30
CA LEU A 709 3.54 14.77 15.66
C LEU A 709 4.60 14.26 14.65
N CYS A 710 5.19 15.14 13.83
CA CYS A 710 6.23 14.77 12.86
C CYS A 710 7.50 14.21 13.52
N LEU A 711 7.90 14.73 14.69
CA LEU A 711 9.07 14.24 15.45
C LEU A 711 8.90 12.81 15.96
N HIS A 712 7.69 12.45 16.40
CA HIS A 712 7.40 11.09 16.87
C HIS A 712 6.88 10.14 15.77
N MET A 713 6.53 10.65 14.59
CA MET A 713 6.15 9.86 13.40
C MET A 713 7.04 10.20 12.18
N PRO A 714 8.38 10.11 12.29
CA PRO A 714 9.34 10.64 11.30
C PRO A 714 9.28 9.97 9.92
N GLN A 715 8.59 8.84 9.80
CA GLN A 715 8.51 8.02 8.58
C GLN A 715 7.10 7.95 7.97
N ASP A 716 6.05 8.38 8.69
CA ASP A 716 4.66 8.25 8.24
C ASP A 716 3.96 9.62 8.18
N ARG A 717 4.01 10.22 6.99
CA ARG A 717 3.37 11.52 6.73
C ARG A 717 1.85 11.45 6.81
N TYR A 718 1.27 10.32 6.43
CA TYR A 718 -0.16 10.10 6.50
C TYR A 718 -0.63 10.02 7.96
N LEU A 719 0.08 9.29 8.82
CA LEU A 719 -0.31 9.11 10.21
C LEU A 719 -0.15 10.39 11.03
N ALA A 720 0.89 11.19 10.76
CA ALA A 720 1.03 12.53 11.34
C ALA A 720 -0.15 13.45 10.94
N PHE A 721 -0.53 13.46 9.66
CA PHE A 721 -1.71 14.18 9.17
C PHE A 721 -3.03 13.62 9.74
N GLN A 722 -3.20 12.30 9.83
CA GLN A 722 -4.38 11.65 10.40
C GLN A 722 -4.54 12.02 11.88
N CYS A 723 -3.43 12.02 12.63
CA CYS A 723 -3.40 12.44 14.03
C CYS A 723 -3.74 13.91 14.15
N LEU A 724 -3.12 14.80 13.37
CA LEU A 724 -3.45 16.24 13.37
C LEU A 724 -4.94 16.46 13.07
N ALA A 725 -5.45 15.87 11.99
CA ALA A 725 -6.83 16.05 11.56
C ALA A 725 -7.86 15.58 12.60
N ASN A 726 -7.59 14.50 13.33
CA ASN A 726 -8.48 14.01 14.40
C ASN A 726 -8.26 14.75 15.73
N LEU A 727 -7.04 15.18 16.03
CA LEU A 727 -6.70 16.01 17.19
C LEU A 727 -7.38 17.38 17.11
N MET A 728 -7.49 17.96 15.91
CA MET A 728 -8.20 19.21 15.63
C MET A 728 -9.73 19.10 15.74
N VAL A 729 -10.28 17.93 16.07
CA VAL A 729 -11.70 17.73 16.46
C VAL A 729 -11.86 17.65 17.98
N ASN A 730 -10.77 17.66 18.76
CA ASN A 730 -10.86 17.84 20.20
C ASN A 730 -11.43 19.23 20.51
N GLU A 731 -12.50 19.28 21.29
CA GLU A 731 -13.35 20.47 21.50
C GLU A 731 -12.59 21.66 22.11
N HIS A 732 -11.59 21.41 22.95
CA HIS A 732 -10.67 22.44 23.46
C HIS A 732 -9.82 23.04 22.34
N LEU A 733 -9.15 22.21 21.54
CA LEU A 733 -8.30 22.71 20.45
C LEU A 733 -9.16 23.38 19.37
N PHE A 734 -10.31 22.80 19.03
CA PHE A 734 -11.25 23.38 18.08
C PHE A 734 -11.81 24.72 18.57
N THR A 735 -12.01 24.93 19.87
CA THR A 735 -12.37 26.26 20.44
C THR A 735 -11.34 27.33 20.06
N PHE A 736 -10.06 27.12 20.39
CA PHE A 736 -9.01 28.11 20.15
C PHE A 736 -8.70 28.27 18.66
N TYR A 737 -8.72 27.19 17.88
CA TYR A 737 -8.49 27.25 16.43
C TYR A 737 -9.72 27.64 15.60
N LEU A 738 -10.93 27.74 16.15
CA LEU A 738 -12.06 28.38 15.46
C LEU A 738 -11.98 29.92 15.55
N LEU A 739 -11.06 30.46 16.38
CA LEU A 739 -10.97 31.88 16.75
C LEU A 739 -12.27 32.42 17.39
N ASP A 740 -12.99 31.54 18.09
CA ASP A 740 -14.23 31.87 18.78
C ASP A 740 -13.94 32.58 20.10
N ALA A 741 -13.98 33.92 20.06
CA ALA A 741 -13.64 34.76 21.20
C ALA A 741 -14.58 34.55 22.40
N ASP A 742 -15.87 34.32 22.16
CA ASP A 742 -16.86 34.10 23.21
C ASP A 742 -16.60 32.78 23.94
N LEU A 743 -16.39 31.69 23.19
CA LEU A 743 -16.12 30.37 23.78
C LEU A 743 -14.74 30.33 24.45
N ALA A 744 -13.72 30.97 23.87
CA ALA A 744 -12.40 31.12 24.51
C ALA A 744 -12.47 31.96 25.80
N SER A 745 -13.36 32.96 25.88
CA SER A 745 -13.54 33.77 27.09
C SER A 745 -13.98 32.93 28.30
N VAL A 746 -14.73 31.84 28.08
CA VAL A 746 -15.11 30.90 29.14
C VAL A 746 -13.88 30.23 29.73
N TYR A 747 -12.95 29.75 28.90
CA TYR A 747 -11.70 29.12 29.37
C TYR A 747 -10.85 30.11 30.18
N TYR A 748 -10.77 31.37 29.76
CA TYR A 748 -10.07 32.41 30.53
C TYR A 748 -10.76 32.70 31.86
N THR A 749 -12.09 32.83 31.88
CA THR A 749 -12.87 33.10 33.10
C THR A 749 -12.75 31.94 34.11
N LEU A 750 -12.81 30.69 33.63
CA LEU A 750 -12.62 29.50 34.45
C LEU A 750 -11.20 29.40 35.04
N PHE A 751 -10.16 29.77 34.27
CA PHE A 751 -8.79 29.77 34.79
C PHE A 751 -8.52 30.94 35.74
N ASP A 752 -9.07 32.13 35.45
CA ASP A 752 -8.94 33.31 36.31
C ASP A 752 -9.60 33.07 37.67
N THR A 753 -10.79 32.45 37.68
CA THR A 753 -11.47 31.96 38.90
C THR A 753 -10.63 30.90 39.63
N PHE A 754 -9.96 30.00 38.90
CA PHE A 754 -9.09 28.99 39.51
C PHE A 754 -7.85 29.64 40.16
N LEU A 755 -7.27 30.66 39.51
CA LEU A 755 -6.10 31.39 39.99
C LEU A 755 -6.40 32.19 41.25
N ASP A 756 -7.53 32.91 41.30
CA ASP A 756 -8.02 33.58 42.51
C ASP A 756 -8.27 32.56 43.65
N SER A 757 -8.91 31.43 43.34
CA SER A 757 -9.22 30.40 44.35
C SER A 757 -8.01 29.71 44.99
N ARG A 758 -6.84 29.72 44.33
CA ARG A 758 -5.61 29.05 44.80
C ARG A 758 -4.51 30.03 45.24
N HIS A 759 -4.36 31.15 44.54
CA HIS A 759 -3.32 32.16 44.78
C HIS A 759 -3.90 33.59 44.68
N PRO A 760 -4.83 33.98 45.56
CA PRO A 760 -5.54 35.26 45.47
C PRO A 760 -4.60 36.48 45.57
N GLN A 761 -3.48 36.34 46.29
CA GLN A 761 -2.44 37.39 46.36
C GLN A 761 -1.74 37.63 45.01
N LEU A 762 -1.45 36.55 44.26
CA LEU A 762 -0.86 36.63 42.93
C LEU A 762 -1.87 37.15 41.90
N HIS A 763 -3.13 36.72 41.99
CA HIS A 763 -4.22 37.20 41.14
C HIS A 763 -4.44 38.72 41.31
N ALA A 764 -4.49 39.20 42.55
CA ALA A 764 -4.60 40.63 42.85
C ALA A 764 -3.39 41.42 42.32
N HIS A 765 -2.15 40.96 42.60
CA HIS A 765 -0.92 41.62 42.13
C HIS A 765 -0.85 41.71 40.60
N LEU A 766 -1.13 40.61 39.89
CA LEU A 766 -1.13 40.59 38.42
C LEU A 766 -2.15 41.58 37.84
N ARG A 767 -3.32 41.72 38.45
CA ARG A 767 -4.32 42.73 38.06
C ARG A 767 -3.89 44.16 38.41
N GLU A 768 -3.20 44.38 39.53
CA GLU A 768 -2.71 45.70 39.95
C GLU A 768 -1.61 46.24 39.01
N ILE A 769 -0.65 45.40 38.61
CA ILE A 769 0.40 45.81 37.66
C ILE A 769 -0.12 45.95 36.22
N GLY A 770 -1.31 45.45 35.91
CA GLY A 770 -1.99 45.64 34.61
C GLY A 770 -2.10 44.40 33.71
N VAL A 771 -1.77 43.20 34.21
CA VAL A 771 -2.10 41.92 33.54
C VAL A 771 -3.56 41.57 33.87
N PHE A 772 -4.49 42.38 33.38
CA PHE A 772 -5.91 42.34 33.75
C PHE A 772 -6.66 41.06 33.32
N SER A 773 -6.09 40.24 32.45
CA SER A 773 -6.70 39.01 31.95
C SER A 773 -5.66 37.94 31.64
N CYS A 774 -5.95 36.71 32.07
CA CYS A 774 -5.17 35.53 31.71
C CYS A 774 -5.02 35.32 30.19
N SER A 775 -5.93 35.87 29.37
CA SER A 775 -5.89 35.76 27.91
C SER A 775 -4.61 36.31 27.25
N MET A 776 -3.87 37.19 27.94
CA MET A 776 -2.63 37.82 27.44
C MET A 776 -1.44 36.86 27.28
N TYR A 777 -1.52 35.66 27.85
CA TYR A 777 -0.50 34.60 27.73
C TYR A 777 -1.13 33.20 27.58
N LEU A 778 -2.27 32.94 28.22
CA LEU A 778 -2.86 31.60 28.33
C LEU A 778 -3.38 31.05 26.99
N MET A 779 -3.76 31.92 26.05
CA MET A 779 -4.08 31.55 24.66
C MET A 779 -2.98 30.66 24.06
N ASN A 780 -1.75 31.19 24.03
CA ASN A 780 -0.60 30.53 23.42
C ASN A 780 -0.27 29.20 24.12
N TRP A 781 -0.35 29.19 25.46
CA TRP A 781 -0.14 27.98 26.27
C TRP A 781 -1.16 26.87 25.94
N LEU A 782 -2.46 27.20 25.96
CA LEU A 782 -3.53 26.21 25.78
C LEU A 782 -3.72 25.77 24.33
N GLN A 783 -3.50 26.67 23.36
CA GLN A 783 -3.59 26.39 21.93
C GLN A 783 -2.45 25.48 21.46
N THR A 784 -1.21 25.73 21.91
CA THR A 784 -0.02 24.96 21.49
C THR A 784 0.35 23.81 22.42
N LEU A 785 -0.50 23.45 23.38
CA LEU A 785 -0.20 22.44 24.42
C LEU A 785 1.16 22.69 25.10
N PHE A 786 1.43 23.96 25.44
CA PHE A 786 2.65 24.49 26.05
C PHE A 786 3.95 24.33 25.22
N LEU A 787 3.88 23.90 23.96
CA LEU A 787 5.06 23.68 23.11
C LEU A 787 5.87 24.96 22.81
N GLN A 788 5.27 26.15 22.98
CA GLN A 788 6.00 27.43 22.92
C GLN A 788 6.80 27.76 24.19
N VAL A 789 6.39 27.25 25.36
CA VAL A 789 6.91 27.70 26.68
C VAL A 789 7.61 26.61 27.50
N LEU A 790 7.51 25.33 27.12
CA LEU A 790 8.23 24.23 27.78
C LEU A 790 9.32 23.62 26.89
N PRO A 791 10.36 22.98 27.47
CA PRO A 791 11.26 22.09 26.73
C PRO A 791 10.50 20.94 26.06
N LEU A 792 11.05 20.43 24.95
CA LEU A 792 10.34 19.49 24.06
C LEU A 792 9.85 18.22 24.76
N GLU A 793 10.68 17.57 25.61
CA GLU A 793 10.26 16.36 26.34
C GLU A 793 9.22 16.66 27.44
N SER A 794 9.36 17.78 28.15
CA SER A 794 8.36 18.24 29.12
C SER A 794 7.02 18.51 28.44
N ALA A 795 7.02 19.20 27.30
CA ALA A 795 5.83 19.48 26.50
C ALA A 795 5.24 18.20 25.90
N ALA A 796 6.06 17.26 25.44
CA ALA A 796 5.60 15.95 24.98
C ALA A 796 4.97 15.12 26.11
N ARG A 797 5.40 15.28 27.37
CA ARG A 797 4.76 14.68 28.55
C ARG A 797 3.46 15.40 28.97
N VAL A 798 3.34 16.71 28.71
CA VAL A 798 2.03 17.41 28.80
C VAL A 798 1.08 16.89 27.71
N PHE A 799 1.58 16.71 26.47
CA PHE A 799 0.83 16.13 25.35
C PHE A 799 0.38 14.70 25.67
N ASP A 800 1.27 13.86 26.22
CA ASP A 800 0.93 12.53 26.71
C ASP A 800 -0.29 12.62 27.66
N ASN A 801 -0.19 13.39 28.73
CA ASN A 801 -1.27 13.47 29.74
C ASN A 801 -2.54 14.17 29.23
N PHE A 802 -2.45 15.10 28.29
CA PHE A 802 -3.63 15.71 27.64
C PHE A 802 -4.46 14.67 26.88
N LEU A 803 -3.83 13.67 26.25
CA LEU A 803 -4.53 12.56 25.60
C LEU A 803 -5.22 11.59 26.59
N LEU A 804 -4.97 11.72 27.90
CA LEU A 804 -5.56 10.90 28.97
C LEU A 804 -6.61 11.67 29.79
N ASP A 805 -6.25 12.86 30.27
CA ASP A 805 -7.04 13.68 31.21
C ASP A 805 -7.73 14.89 30.54
N GLY A 806 -7.46 15.16 29.26
CA GLY A 806 -8.01 16.30 28.52
C GLY A 806 -7.60 17.67 29.11
N THR A 807 -8.48 18.67 28.92
CA THR A 807 -8.28 20.06 29.32
C THR A 807 -7.97 20.24 30.81
N VAL A 808 -8.49 19.37 31.67
CA VAL A 808 -8.26 19.43 33.13
C VAL A 808 -6.77 19.35 33.44
N PHE A 809 -5.99 18.56 32.69
CA PHE A 809 -4.54 18.50 32.84
C PHE A 809 -3.84 19.79 32.40
N LEU A 810 -4.33 20.45 31.35
CA LEU A 810 -3.78 21.72 30.88
C LEU A 810 -4.01 22.83 31.91
N PHE A 811 -5.15 22.85 32.59
CA PHE A 811 -5.43 23.77 33.70
C PHE A 811 -4.49 23.51 34.88
N ARG A 812 -4.24 22.26 35.25
CA ARG A 812 -3.23 21.90 36.28
C ARG A 812 -1.82 22.32 35.87
N THR A 813 -1.47 22.18 34.59
CA THR A 813 -0.15 22.56 34.04
C THR A 813 0.04 24.08 34.06
N ALA A 814 -0.95 24.85 33.61
CA ALA A 814 -0.92 26.32 33.68
C ALA A 814 -0.83 26.81 35.12
N MET A 815 -1.57 26.18 36.04
CA MET A 815 -1.52 26.52 37.46
C MET A 815 -0.17 26.19 38.11
N ALA A 816 0.45 25.05 37.76
CA ALA A 816 1.78 24.69 38.25
C ALA A 816 2.87 25.69 37.82
N ILE A 817 2.78 26.21 36.59
CA ILE A 817 3.68 27.26 36.12
C ILE A 817 3.50 28.56 36.91
N HIS A 818 2.27 28.93 37.29
CA HIS A 818 2.02 30.08 38.17
C HIS A 818 2.56 29.85 39.58
N GLU A 819 2.35 28.66 40.15
CA GLU A 819 2.80 28.30 41.49
C GLU A 819 4.34 28.27 41.60
N LEU A 820 5.04 27.82 40.55
CA LEU A 820 6.50 27.84 40.46
C LEU A 820 7.10 29.23 40.22
N LEU A 821 6.39 30.12 39.53
CA LEU A 821 6.83 31.49 39.20
C LEU A 821 6.27 32.56 40.15
N ALA A 822 5.43 32.19 41.12
CA ALA A 822 4.78 33.13 42.03
C ALA A 822 5.77 34.05 42.77
N PRO A 823 6.92 33.59 43.31
CA PRO A 823 7.87 34.47 44.00
C PRO A 823 8.44 35.57 43.10
N GLN A 824 8.63 35.29 41.80
CA GLN A 824 9.20 36.21 40.82
C GLN A 824 8.13 37.15 40.29
N LEU A 825 6.91 36.65 40.04
CA LEU A 825 5.77 37.44 39.59
C LEU A 825 5.30 38.44 40.66
N MET A 826 5.26 38.04 41.94
CA MET A 826 4.96 38.93 43.07
C MET A 826 6.00 40.04 43.30
N ALA A 827 7.19 39.91 42.70
CA ALA A 827 8.27 40.90 42.77
C ALA A 827 8.46 41.69 41.46
N ALA A 828 7.61 41.46 40.45
CA ALA A 828 7.75 42.01 39.11
C ALA A 828 6.65 43.03 38.78
N GLU A 829 7.05 44.10 38.10
CA GLU A 829 6.18 45.02 37.36
C GLU A 829 5.80 44.41 36.00
N ILE A 830 4.81 44.98 35.30
CA ILE A 830 4.25 44.42 34.04
C ILE A 830 5.29 44.14 32.95
N ASP A 831 6.28 45.03 32.81
CA ASP A 831 7.38 44.95 31.83
C ASP A 831 8.33 43.75 32.08
N VAL A 832 8.21 43.08 33.23
CA VAL A 832 8.91 41.83 33.56
C VAL A 832 7.93 40.66 33.71
N ALA A 833 6.80 40.88 34.37
CA ALA A 833 5.82 39.82 34.68
C ALA A 833 5.18 39.23 33.41
N LEU A 834 4.77 40.06 32.44
CA LEU A 834 4.17 39.57 31.20
C LEU A 834 5.21 38.90 30.27
N PRO A 835 6.41 39.48 30.03
CA PRO A 835 7.48 38.78 29.31
C PRO A 835 7.95 37.48 29.98
N LEU A 836 7.90 37.39 31.32
CA LEU A 836 8.16 36.15 32.05
C LEU A 836 7.06 35.11 31.73
N LEU A 837 5.77 35.45 31.88
CA LEU A 837 4.65 34.54 31.55
C LEU A 837 4.61 34.11 30.06
N GLN A 838 5.07 34.97 29.15
CA GLN A 838 5.21 34.66 27.73
C GLN A 838 6.51 33.90 27.39
N ARG A 839 7.40 33.66 28.37
CA ARG A 839 8.76 33.11 28.21
C ARG A 839 9.54 33.81 27.09
N ASN A 840 9.52 35.14 27.11
CA ASN A 840 10.34 35.96 26.23
C ASN A 840 11.83 35.70 26.49
N VAL A 841 12.67 35.84 25.46
CA VAL A 841 14.12 35.60 25.49
C VAL A 841 14.79 36.33 26.66
N ILE A 842 14.34 37.55 26.97
CA ILE A 842 14.86 38.39 28.06
C ILE A 842 14.70 37.72 29.44
N CYS A 843 13.65 36.92 29.64
CA CYS A 843 13.31 36.26 30.90
C CYS A 843 13.61 34.75 30.89
N GLN A 844 14.23 34.23 29.83
CA GLN A 844 14.35 32.79 29.58
C GLN A 844 15.20 32.06 30.64
N ASP A 845 16.27 32.68 31.14
CA ASP A 845 17.11 32.09 32.19
C ASP A 845 16.37 32.04 33.54
N VAL A 846 15.64 33.10 33.89
CA VAL A 846 14.80 33.16 35.10
C VAL A 846 13.71 32.10 35.04
N TRP A 847 13.09 31.88 33.88
CA TRP A 847 12.11 30.80 33.69
C TRP A 847 12.74 29.43 33.86
N ASN A 848 13.86 29.16 33.16
CA ASN A 848 14.54 27.86 33.18
C ASN A 848 15.04 27.47 34.58
N ALA A 849 15.41 28.44 35.42
CA ALA A 849 15.87 28.20 36.79
C ALA A 849 14.77 27.69 37.75
N HIS A 850 13.48 27.91 37.43
CA HIS A 850 12.36 27.57 38.32
C HIS A 850 11.41 26.51 37.71
N VAL A 851 11.24 26.50 36.38
CA VAL A 851 10.36 25.57 35.65
C VAL A 851 11.17 24.42 35.05
N SER A 852 11.55 23.46 35.89
CA SER A 852 12.19 22.20 35.48
C SER A 852 11.15 21.11 35.18
N GLU A 853 11.52 20.02 34.49
CA GLU A 853 10.59 18.91 34.26
C GLU A 853 10.10 18.30 35.60
N GLN A 854 11.02 18.09 36.54
CA GLN A 854 10.71 17.48 37.83
C GLN A 854 9.78 18.39 38.66
N SER A 855 10.19 19.64 38.90
CA SER A 855 9.39 20.59 39.70
C SER A 855 8.01 20.86 39.09
N LEU A 856 7.90 20.88 37.76
CA LEU A 856 6.62 21.02 37.07
C LEU A 856 5.69 19.84 37.35
N PHE A 857 6.11 18.59 37.10
CA PHE A 857 5.19 17.45 37.24
C PHE A 857 4.95 17.04 38.70
N GLU A 858 5.86 17.34 39.63
CA GLU A 858 5.62 17.24 41.07
C GLU A 858 4.53 18.25 41.50
N THR A 859 4.60 19.51 41.05
CA THR A 859 3.59 20.54 41.35
C THR A 859 2.24 20.24 40.70
N VAL A 860 2.22 19.80 39.42
CA VAL A 860 0.99 19.36 38.74
C VAL A 860 0.29 18.23 39.53
N ALA A 861 1.05 17.32 40.15
CA ALA A 861 0.47 16.22 40.92
C ALA A 861 -0.27 16.70 42.19
N THR A 862 0.18 17.77 42.86
CA THR A 862 -0.49 18.32 44.07
C THR A 862 -1.71 19.19 43.75
N ILE A 863 -1.79 19.76 42.56
CA ILE A 863 -2.89 20.64 42.14
C ILE A 863 -4.15 19.82 41.88
N ALA A 864 -5.15 19.95 42.75
CA ALA A 864 -6.52 19.51 42.52
C ALA A 864 -7.33 20.65 41.86
N VAL A 865 -8.15 20.31 40.86
CA VAL A 865 -9.08 21.25 40.21
C VAL A 865 -10.42 21.21 40.96
N PRO A 866 -11.01 22.35 41.36
CA PRO A 866 -12.30 22.37 42.04
C PRO A 866 -13.43 21.74 41.21
N SER A 867 -14.36 21.06 41.89
CA SER A 867 -15.45 20.30 41.24
C SER A 867 -16.37 21.16 40.38
N HIS A 868 -16.56 22.45 40.72
CA HIS A 868 -17.36 23.37 39.90
C HIS A 868 -16.65 23.75 38.60
N ILE A 869 -15.33 24.02 38.61
CA ILE A 869 -14.52 24.23 37.40
C ILE A 869 -14.48 22.97 36.53
N TYR A 870 -14.29 21.79 37.15
CA TYR A 870 -14.36 20.51 36.44
C TYR A 870 -15.72 20.33 35.75
N SER A 871 -16.82 20.55 36.47
CA SER A 871 -18.18 20.41 35.92
C SER A 871 -18.50 21.47 34.86
N ALA A 872 -17.90 22.65 34.92
CA ALA A 872 -18.09 23.69 33.91
C ALA A 872 -17.31 23.39 32.63
N LEU A 873 -16.07 22.90 32.73
CA LEU A 873 -15.31 22.39 31.58
C LEU A 873 -16.08 21.24 30.91
N ASP A 874 -16.64 20.30 31.70
CA ASP A 874 -17.45 19.19 31.20
C ASP A 874 -18.77 19.65 30.54
N ARG A 875 -19.42 20.72 31.02
CA ARG A 875 -20.59 21.31 30.33
C ARG A 875 -20.21 22.04 29.04
N VAL A 876 -19.10 22.78 29.01
CA VAL A 876 -18.60 23.46 27.80
C VAL A 876 -18.30 22.44 26.70
N VAL A 877 -17.75 21.28 27.08
CA VAL A 877 -17.57 20.07 26.27
C VAL A 877 -18.93 19.52 25.78
N ASN A 878 -19.80 19.09 26.69
CA ASN A 878 -21.00 18.34 26.32
C ASN A 878 -22.13 19.20 25.70
N ASP A 879 -22.49 20.32 26.32
CA ASP A 879 -23.73 21.05 25.98
C ASP A 879 -23.58 21.96 24.76
N VAL A 880 -22.37 22.46 24.47
CA VAL A 880 -22.12 23.35 23.32
C VAL A 880 -21.92 22.56 22.01
N PHE A 881 -21.34 21.35 22.07
CA PHE A 881 -20.95 20.60 20.86
C PHE A 881 -21.92 19.47 20.44
N PHE A 882 -22.66 18.83 21.36
CA PHE A 882 -23.42 17.61 21.00
C PHE A 882 -24.83 17.83 20.43
N TYR A 883 -25.30 19.08 20.29
CA TYR A 883 -26.69 19.36 19.93
C TYR A 883 -27.08 19.07 18.46
N GLU A 884 -26.14 18.80 17.55
CA GLU A 884 -26.45 18.40 16.16
C GLU A 884 -27.17 17.04 16.04
N LYS A 885 -27.12 16.18 17.08
CA LYS A 885 -27.51 14.77 16.99
C LYS A 885 -28.89 14.40 17.54
N ARG A 886 -29.69 15.39 17.98
CA ARG A 886 -31.08 15.19 18.47
C ARG A 886 -32.08 16.06 17.70
N GLY A 887 -32.21 15.79 16.40
CA GLY A 887 -33.37 16.17 15.60
C GLY A 887 -34.45 15.08 15.62
N ASP A 888 -35.72 15.46 15.52
CA ASP A 888 -36.87 14.55 15.61
C ASP A 888 -36.97 13.58 14.42
N PRO A 889 -37.37 12.30 14.60
CA PRO A 889 -37.47 11.34 13.50
C PRO A 889 -38.57 11.64 12.46
N ASP A 890 -39.67 12.31 12.86
CA ASP A 890 -40.93 12.33 12.11
C ASP A 890 -41.14 13.53 11.16
N SER A 891 -40.17 14.46 11.02
CA SER A 891 -40.32 15.59 10.08
C SER A 891 -39.93 15.20 8.65
N ILE A 892 -40.93 14.76 7.88
CA ILE A 892 -40.82 14.35 6.46
C ILE A 892 -40.25 15.46 5.56
N GLY A 893 -39.35 15.11 4.63
CA GLY A 893 -39.05 15.90 3.43
C GLY A 893 -37.56 15.99 3.07
N GLY A 894 -37.13 15.26 2.03
CA GLY A 894 -35.70 15.14 1.72
C GLY A 894 -35.07 16.39 1.09
N ARG A 895 -34.07 16.98 1.77
CA ARG A 895 -32.95 17.74 1.15
C ARG A 895 -31.80 17.96 2.14
N ARG A 896 -30.56 17.90 1.63
CA ARG A 896 -29.29 18.35 2.22
C ARG A 896 -28.76 17.60 3.46
N MET A 897 -27.53 17.10 3.34
CA MET A 897 -26.44 17.77 4.08
C MET A 897 -25.83 18.83 3.16
N MET A 898 -25.52 20.01 3.70
CA MET A 898 -24.66 21.03 3.08
C MET A 898 -23.28 20.94 3.76
N ALA A 899 -22.13 21.21 3.13
CA ALA A 899 -21.82 22.15 2.04
C ALA A 899 -21.97 23.63 2.45
N PHE A 900 -21.18 24.05 3.44
CA PHE A 900 -20.87 25.46 3.66
C PHE A 900 -19.95 25.96 2.55
N ALA A 901 -20.47 26.79 1.64
CA ALA A 901 -19.71 27.51 0.63
C ALA A 901 -20.44 28.81 0.26
N SER A 902 -19.65 29.86 0.00
CA SER A 902 -20.01 31.22 -0.46
C SER A 902 -21.05 32.02 0.34
N GLY A 903 -20.80 33.33 0.45
CA GLY A 903 -21.70 34.29 1.09
C GLY A 903 -22.83 34.75 0.15
N GLY A 904 -23.98 35.07 0.72
CA GLY A 904 -25.14 35.61 0.02
C GLY A 904 -26.29 35.83 1.00
N GLN A 905 -26.88 37.02 1.02
CA GLN A 905 -27.80 37.45 2.07
C GLN A 905 -29.09 36.60 2.14
N SER A 906 -29.31 35.88 3.23
CA SER A 906 -30.66 35.63 3.75
C SER A 906 -30.64 35.42 5.27
N VAL A 907 -31.15 36.39 6.05
CA VAL A 907 -31.22 36.28 7.52
C VAL A 907 -32.44 35.44 7.92
N GLY A 908 -32.28 34.12 7.90
CA GLY A 908 -33.33 33.18 8.29
C GLY A 908 -33.55 33.16 9.82
N ILE A 909 -34.81 33.22 10.24
CA ILE A 909 -35.25 33.23 11.66
C ILE A 909 -34.69 32.03 12.48
N GLY A 910 -34.33 30.93 11.82
CA GLY A 910 -33.66 29.79 12.46
C GLY A 910 -32.26 30.11 13.00
N HIS A 911 -31.48 30.97 12.33
CA HIS A 911 -30.11 31.30 12.73
C HIS A 911 -30.10 32.05 14.07
N VAL A 912 -30.94 33.08 14.20
CA VAL A 912 -31.14 33.86 15.44
C VAL A 912 -31.65 33.00 16.61
N LYS A 913 -32.41 31.92 16.34
CA LYS A 913 -32.83 30.95 17.38
C LYS A 913 -31.70 30.03 17.82
N HIS A 914 -30.78 29.67 16.94
CA HIS A 914 -29.63 28.82 17.22
C HIS A 914 -28.57 29.59 18.02
N GLU A 915 -28.22 30.79 17.55
CA GLU A 915 -27.30 31.74 18.15
C GLU A 915 -27.70 32.11 19.58
N ARG A 916 -28.98 32.47 19.82
CA ARG A 916 -29.49 32.71 21.18
C ARG A 916 -29.37 31.49 22.10
N ARG A 917 -29.59 30.26 21.59
CA ARG A 917 -29.45 29.03 22.40
C ARG A 917 -28.00 28.72 22.74
N ARG A 918 -27.06 29.01 21.84
CA ARG A 918 -25.61 28.93 22.11
C ARG A 918 -25.21 29.91 23.21
N MET A 919 -25.68 31.16 23.14
CA MET A 919 -25.48 32.17 24.19
C MET A 919 -26.07 31.74 25.54
N TYR A 920 -27.25 31.10 25.58
CA TYR A 920 -27.80 30.55 26.82
C TYR A 920 -26.96 29.42 27.41
N ALA A 921 -26.39 28.51 26.59
CA ALA A 921 -25.52 27.44 27.08
C ALA A 921 -24.19 27.98 27.63
N ILE A 922 -23.57 28.95 26.95
CA ILE A 922 -22.38 29.67 27.42
C ILE A 922 -22.68 30.40 28.74
N SER A 923 -23.85 31.06 28.83
CA SER A 923 -24.28 31.73 30.06
C SER A 923 -24.54 30.75 31.21
N ASP A 924 -25.15 29.58 30.99
CA ASP A 924 -25.39 28.60 32.07
C ASP A 924 -24.09 28.00 32.61
N ALA A 925 -23.14 27.68 31.72
CA ALA A 925 -21.82 27.20 32.10
C ALA A 925 -21.05 28.23 32.95
N LEU A 926 -21.15 29.52 32.61
CA LEU A 926 -20.56 30.61 33.40
C LEU A 926 -21.32 30.84 34.72
N ASN A 927 -22.65 30.89 34.69
CA ASN A 927 -23.49 31.12 35.88
C ASN A 927 -23.32 30.01 36.93
N GLY A 928 -23.06 28.77 36.50
CA GLY A 928 -22.73 27.63 37.36
C GLY A 928 -21.38 27.72 38.08
N VAL A 929 -20.53 28.70 37.73
CA VAL A 929 -19.23 28.97 38.39
C VAL A 929 -19.21 30.33 39.08
N LEU A 930 -19.77 31.36 38.45
CA LEU A 930 -19.82 32.72 38.98
C LEU A 930 -20.87 32.90 40.11
N GLY A 931 -21.65 31.86 40.43
CA GLY A 931 -22.43 31.82 41.67
C GLY A 931 -23.77 32.56 41.62
N GLY A 932 -24.40 32.67 40.45
CA GLY A 932 -25.78 33.16 40.30
C GLY A 932 -25.98 34.66 40.53
N PHE A 933 -25.76 35.45 39.48
CA PHE A 933 -26.22 36.83 39.33
C PHE A 933 -27.23 36.94 38.17
#